data_AF-A0A8H4P670-F1
#
_entry.id   AF-A0A8H4P670-F1
#
_cell.length_a   1.000
_cell.length_b   1.000
_cell.length_c   1.000
_cell.angle_alpha   90.00
_cell.angle_beta   90.00
_cell.angle_gamma   90.00
#
_symmetry.space_group_name_H-M   'P 1'
#
loop_
_entity.id
_entity.type
_entity.pdbx_description
1 polymer ?
#
loop_
_entity_poly.entity_id
_entity_poly.type
_entity_poly.pdbx_seq_one_letter_code
_entity_poly.pdbx_strand_id
1 'polypeptide(L)'
;MLETMTHAAMTYFMTITKPGNTWLGKNTVSMTVMAWSLLSAVRKLIGPLTPRSSHHIIGVALWAGLATQAQDFRDQKGDLITGRQTLPLAFGDNLARYIVAFFFMPLISLFTYVKADHQTYVLVTYIFCIMVAMSSVVELGIASDDVSMELRGHHQEEVDKVDISYPSSPGTSSSHVSDPYYSLSELGVFKVGIMEVLAAGIAWAFNNSISPQKILGRLGLASLLVPNPVLWSDLSAKLSPQASIVLPNDSSFQSQISRWREWHAPHVGVVVNVFTETDVQETVRYANEHGLPFLARSGGHGATEALGLAKNVVIVDLRGWDSIDIAEDGKTATIGGGASVKKVVNTLWAAGKQTVTGICECVGVSAPILGGGHGWLQGEYGLASDQVVSARVVLPNGEVVTASEDTNSDLFWGLRGAGHNFGIVTEWQYRIHDVQNPKWSYEILIFLGDKLEQVLELTNRMMKTQPPELTHWMYIVNIPEIDPKHPIIWYAIIYDGPADKAREYAEPLRDIGPLNVDAGAVPMPDLAGLTMMSDESIGCAKGYTGLRYPIGLKTYDLPAVRRVFDEITETSRRTPELAGSFFLLEGYSTYGVKAVDEKASAFPHRDDEILVTSYIMYKPNASIDALAQEYGEKLRTHLLEASEEPKRLRAYVNYAHGVESLESMYGWEEWRLEKLRKLKQKWDPKNRMRFYNPIA
;
A
#
# COMPACT_ATOMS: atom_id res chain seq x y z
N MET A 1 -38.83 -23.23 40.48
CA MET A 1 -39.64 -22.35 39.61
C MET A 1 -39.19 -22.46 38.16
N LEU A 2 -38.07 -21.84 37.74
CA LEU A 2 -37.61 -21.92 36.35
C LEU A 2 -37.44 -23.38 35.85
N GLU A 3 -36.75 -24.23 36.61
CA GLU A 3 -36.56 -25.66 36.30
C GLU A 3 -37.88 -26.41 36.11
N THR A 4 -38.89 -26.07 36.91
CA THR A 4 -40.25 -26.61 36.87
C THR A 4 -40.98 -26.20 35.60
N MET A 5 -40.82 -24.93 35.18
CA MET A 5 -41.40 -24.40 33.94
C MET A 5 -40.71 -24.98 32.70
N THR A 6 -39.39 -25.19 32.73
CA THR A 6 -38.67 -25.87 31.64
C THR A 6 -39.11 -27.32 31.48
N HIS A 7 -39.26 -28.07 32.58
CA HIS A 7 -39.81 -29.44 32.54
C HIS A 7 -41.26 -29.47 32.03
N ALA A 8 -42.13 -28.55 32.48
CA ALA A 8 -43.49 -28.45 31.99
C ALA A 8 -43.53 -28.15 30.46
N ALA A 9 -42.71 -27.21 29.99
CA ALA A 9 -42.60 -26.86 28.58
C ALA A 9 -42.06 -28.03 27.72
N MET A 10 -41.06 -28.78 28.21
CA MET A 10 -40.55 -29.98 27.53
C MET A 10 -41.61 -31.09 27.45
N THR A 11 -42.30 -31.40 28.54
CA THR A 11 -43.37 -32.42 28.57
C THR A 11 -44.55 -32.02 27.68
N TYR A 12 -44.89 -30.73 27.64
CA TYR A 12 -45.89 -30.18 26.72
C TYR A 12 -45.43 -30.36 25.26
N PHE A 13 -44.21 -29.95 24.91
CA PHE A 13 -43.67 -30.10 23.55
C PHE A 13 -43.60 -31.56 23.08
N MET A 14 -43.29 -32.50 23.98
CA MET A 14 -43.31 -33.94 23.68
C MET A 14 -44.72 -34.53 23.51
N THR A 15 -45.77 -33.87 24.03
CA THR A 15 -47.16 -34.36 23.92
C THR A 15 -47.97 -33.70 22.81
N ILE A 16 -47.69 -32.44 22.43
CA ILE A 16 -48.39 -31.77 21.32
C ILE A 16 -47.77 -32.03 19.93
N THR A 17 -46.57 -32.63 19.83
CA THR A 17 -45.87 -32.78 18.54
C THR A 17 -45.81 -34.23 18.04
N LYS A 18 -46.51 -34.53 16.94
CA LYS A 18 -46.44 -35.83 16.22
C LYS A 18 -45.04 -36.27 15.72
N PRO A 19 -44.01 -35.40 15.52
CA PRO A 19 -42.66 -35.83 15.12
C PRO A 19 -41.84 -36.63 16.15
N GLY A 20 -42.44 -37.11 17.26
CA GLY A 20 -41.78 -37.99 18.23
C GLY A 20 -41.19 -39.29 17.65
N ASN A 21 -41.52 -39.65 16.41
CA ASN A 21 -40.90 -40.75 15.66
C ASN A 21 -39.69 -40.34 14.79
N THR A 22 -39.35 -39.05 14.69
CA THR A 22 -38.22 -38.57 13.88
C THR A 22 -36.89 -38.69 14.64
N TRP A 23 -35.82 -39.04 13.92
CA TRP A 23 -34.45 -39.12 14.45
C TRP A 23 -33.98 -37.76 15.00
N LEU A 24 -34.30 -36.67 14.31
CA LEU A 24 -33.93 -35.31 14.73
C LEU A 24 -34.57 -34.93 16.08
N GLY A 25 -35.86 -35.23 16.28
CA GLY A 25 -36.54 -34.94 17.55
C GLY A 25 -35.90 -35.67 18.75
N LYS A 26 -35.61 -36.97 18.61
CA LYS A 26 -35.05 -37.79 19.69
C LYS A 26 -33.62 -37.36 20.08
N ASN A 27 -32.78 -37.02 19.10
CA ASN A 27 -31.43 -36.56 19.36
C ASN A 27 -31.41 -35.14 19.95
N THR A 28 -32.23 -34.22 19.45
CA THR A 28 -32.35 -32.86 20.02
C THR A 28 -32.77 -32.89 21.49
N VAL A 29 -33.75 -33.74 21.86
CA VAL A 29 -34.14 -33.92 23.27
C VAL A 29 -32.97 -34.49 24.09
N SER A 30 -32.31 -35.54 23.60
CA SER A 30 -31.18 -36.18 24.32
C SER A 30 -30.02 -35.22 24.54
N MET A 31 -29.60 -34.47 23.52
CA MET A 31 -28.53 -33.46 23.62
C MET A 31 -28.92 -32.31 24.56
N THR A 32 -30.18 -31.86 24.53
CA THR A 32 -30.67 -30.78 25.41
C THR A 32 -30.69 -31.22 26.88
N VAL A 33 -31.19 -32.43 27.17
CA VAL A 33 -31.17 -33.01 28.53
C VAL A 33 -29.73 -33.18 29.01
N MET A 34 -28.83 -33.70 28.18
CA MET A 34 -27.43 -33.94 28.53
C MET A 34 -26.67 -32.63 28.78
N ALA A 35 -26.85 -31.61 27.94
CA ALA A 35 -26.28 -30.27 28.14
C ALA A 35 -26.81 -29.61 29.43
N TRP A 36 -28.12 -29.76 29.72
CA TRP A 36 -28.72 -29.23 30.94
C TRP A 36 -28.22 -29.96 32.20
N SER A 37 -28.03 -31.28 32.14
CA SER A 37 -27.39 -32.06 33.20
C SER A 37 -25.95 -31.60 33.45
N LEU A 38 -25.17 -31.32 32.40
CA LEU A 38 -23.82 -30.76 32.53
C LEU A 38 -23.83 -29.39 33.21
N LEU A 39 -24.72 -28.48 32.79
CA LEU A 39 -24.87 -27.16 33.41
C LEU A 39 -25.31 -27.25 34.89
N SER A 40 -26.19 -28.19 35.22
CA SER A 40 -26.60 -28.47 36.61
C SER A 40 -25.42 -29.01 37.45
N ALA A 41 -24.60 -29.90 36.89
CA ALA A 41 -23.40 -30.43 37.54
C ALA A 41 -22.34 -29.34 37.76
N VAL A 42 -22.03 -28.54 36.74
CA VAL A 42 -21.10 -27.40 36.83
C VAL A 42 -21.57 -26.39 37.90
N ARG A 43 -22.86 -26.06 37.92
CA ARG A 43 -23.44 -25.17 38.95
C ARG A 43 -23.29 -25.74 40.37
N LYS A 44 -23.46 -27.05 40.55
CA LYS A 44 -23.32 -27.72 41.86
C LYS A 44 -21.87 -27.86 42.30
N LEU A 45 -20.95 -28.08 41.37
CA LEU A 45 -19.52 -28.28 41.64
C LEU A 45 -18.78 -26.95 41.89
N ILE A 46 -19.05 -25.92 41.09
CA ILE A 46 -18.31 -24.64 41.11
C ILE A 46 -19.07 -23.54 41.87
N GLY A 47 -20.40 -23.62 41.97
CA GLY A 47 -21.22 -22.65 42.72
C GLY A 47 -20.83 -22.42 44.19
N PRO A 48 -20.32 -23.42 44.94
CA PRO A 48 -19.77 -23.21 46.28
C PRO A 48 -18.41 -22.48 46.30
N LEU A 49 -17.68 -22.49 45.18
CA LEU A 49 -16.34 -21.92 45.03
C LEU A 49 -16.37 -20.49 44.44
N THR A 50 -17.42 -20.12 43.71
CA THR A 50 -17.63 -18.72 43.29
C THR A 50 -17.84 -17.79 44.49
N PRO A 51 -17.10 -16.66 44.60
CA PRO A 51 -17.25 -15.73 45.71
C PRO A 51 -18.67 -15.20 45.88
N ARG A 52 -19.15 -15.12 47.13
CA ARG A 52 -20.43 -14.50 47.47
C ARG A 52 -20.36 -12.98 47.32
N SER A 53 -20.60 -12.49 46.12
CA SER A 53 -20.82 -11.05 45.86
C SER A 53 -22.31 -10.72 45.78
N SER A 54 -22.66 -9.44 45.96
CA SER A 54 -24.01 -8.89 45.74
C SER A 54 -24.41 -8.76 44.27
N HIS A 55 -23.48 -9.03 43.33
CA HIS A 55 -23.65 -8.77 41.90
C HIS A 55 -24.10 -10.04 41.15
N HIS A 56 -24.80 -9.84 40.03
CA HIS A 56 -25.35 -10.93 39.24
C HIS A 56 -24.26 -11.61 38.38
N ILE A 57 -24.10 -12.93 38.55
CA ILE A 57 -23.17 -13.75 37.77
C ILE A 57 -23.89 -14.30 36.55
N ILE A 58 -23.39 -14.00 35.35
CA ILE A 58 -23.88 -14.56 34.09
C ILE A 58 -22.84 -15.55 33.57
N GLY A 59 -23.17 -16.85 33.67
CA GLY A 59 -22.36 -17.92 33.10
C GLY A 59 -22.80 -18.25 31.67
N VAL A 60 -21.88 -18.23 30.72
CA VAL A 60 -22.15 -18.58 29.32
C VAL A 60 -21.27 -19.77 28.92
N ALA A 61 -21.91 -20.88 28.56
CA ALA A 61 -21.25 -22.05 27.99
C ALA A 61 -21.41 -22.01 26.47
N LEU A 62 -20.29 -21.95 25.74
CA LEU A 62 -20.27 -22.04 24.27
C LEU A 62 -19.90 -23.46 23.85
N TRP A 63 -20.68 -24.04 22.93
CA TRP A 63 -20.47 -25.38 22.41
C TRP A 63 -20.03 -25.33 20.95
N ALA A 64 -18.85 -25.87 20.67
CA ALA A 64 -18.28 -25.96 19.32
C ALA A 64 -18.17 -27.43 18.89
N GLY A 65 -19.31 -28.06 18.64
CA GLY A 65 -19.34 -29.39 18.06
C GLY A 65 -19.14 -29.34 16.54
N LEU A 66 -18.09 -29.98 16.04
CA LEU A 66 -17.95 -30.31 14.63
C LEU A 66 -19.00 -31.36 14.27
N ALA A 67 -20.17 -30.90 13.82
CA ALA A 67 -21.19 -31.73 13.21
C ALA A 67 -20.80 -32.13 11.77
N THR A 68 -19.64 -32.81 11.64
CA THR A 68 -19.37 -33.63 10.45
C THR A 68 -20.54 -34.59 10.30
N GLN A 69 -21.16 -34.62 9.11
CA GLN A 69 -22.23 -35.57 8.84
C GLN A 69 -21.66 -36.99 8.81
N ALA A 70 -21.65 -37.65 9.97
CA ALA A 70 -21.59 -39.09 10.06
C ALA A 70 -22.92 -39.63 9.48
N GLN A 71 -22.98 -39.73 8.15
CA GLN A 71 -24.00 -40.49 7.47
C GLN A 71 -23.80 -41.95 7.88
N ASP A 72 -24.59 -42.37 8.85
CA ASP A 72 -24.49 -43.68 9.48
C ASP A 72 -24.85 -44.77 8.43
N PHE A 73 -23.88 -45.63 8.10
CA PHE A 73 -24.04 -46.70 7.10
C PHE A 73 -25.07 -47.72 7.59
N ARG A 74 -26.33 -47.57 7.14
CA ARG A 74 -27.49 -48.32 7.66
C ARG A 74 -28.17 -49.18 6.60
N ASP A 75 -28.50 -50.40 7.02
CA ASP A 75 -29.29 -51.35 6.24
C ASP A 75 -30.71 -50.82 5.95
N GLN A 76 -31.01 -50.63 4.67
CA GLN A 76 -32.32 -50.21 4.19
C GLN A 76 -33.43 -51.26 4.40
N LYS A 77 -33.08 -52.56 4.50
CA LYS A 77 -34.08 -53.63 4.71
C LYS A 77 -34.69 -53.57 6.11
N GLY A 78 -33.90 -53.24 7.14
CA GLY A 78 -34.38 -53.07 8.50
C GLY A 78 -35.42 -51.94 8.68
N ASP A 79 -35.21 -50.76 8.10
CA ASP A 79 -36.14 -49.64 8.25
C ASP A 79 -37.46 -49.85 7.46
N LEU A 80 -37.42 -50.53 6.31
CA LEU A 80 -38.62 -50.94 5.54
C LEU A 80 -39.58 -51.81 6.37
N ILE A 81 -39.05 -52.77 7.13
CA ILE A 81 -39.85 -53.66 8.00
C ILE A 81 -40.53 -52.90 9.15
N THR A 82 -40.01 -51.72 9.54
CA THR A 82 -40.59 -50.88 10.61
C THR A 82 -41.40 -49.69 10.11
N GLY A 83 -41.69 -49.60 8.80
CA GLY A 83 -42.57 -48.59 8.22
C GLY A 83 -42.01 -47.16 8.22
N ARG A 84 -40.68 -47.00 8.21
CA ARG A 84 -40.02 -45.69 8.16
C ARG A 84 -39.70 -45.28 6.72
N GLN A 85 -39.62 -43.96 6.50
CA GLN A 85 -39.14 -43.38 5.25
C GLN A 85 -37.81 -42.69 5.48
N THR A 86 -36.87 -42.91 4.56
CA THR A 86 -35.49 -42.40 4.61
C THR A 86 -35.18 -41.72 3.28
N LEU A 87 -34.51 -40.56 3.30
CA LEU A 87 -34.12 -39.84 2.08
C LEU A 87 -32.84 -40.47 1.49
N PRO A 88 -32.80 -40.80 0.17
CA PRO A 88 -31.69 -41.55 -0.41
C PRO A 88 -30.52 -40.63 -0.81
N LEU A 89 -29.53 -40.52 0.07
CA LEU A 89 -28.18 -40.01 -0.23
C LEU A 89 -27.15 -40.83 0.55
N ALA A 90 -26.68 -41.93 -0.03
CA ALA A 90 -25.57 -42.73 0.48
C ALA A 90 -24.91 -43.53 -0.67
N PHE A 91 -23.59 -43.72 -0.59
CA PHE A 91 -22.80 -44.61 -1.45
C PHE A 91 -21.96 -45.53 -0.56
N GLY A 92 -21.78 -46.78 -0.95
CA GLY A 92 -20.85 -47.73 -0.31
C GLY A 92 -21.53 -48.77 0.59
N ASP A 93 -21.06 -50.01 0.51
CA ASP A 93 -21.68 -51.20 1.08
C ASP A 93 -20.80 -51.87 2.16
N ASN A 94 -21.48 -52.54 3.10
CA ASN A 94 -21.03 -53.64 3.97
C ASN A 94 -20.01 -53.43 5.13
N LEU A 95 -20.45 -53.93 6.30
CA LEU A 95 -19.68 -54.51 7.42
C LEU A 95 -18.52 -53.70 8.05
N ALA A 96 -18.85 -52.56 8.66
CA ALA A 96 -18.10 -52.04 9.81
C ALA A 96 -19.04 -51.46 10.88
N ARG A 97 -18.83 -51.80 12.16
CA ARG A 97 -19.51 -51.17 13.31
C ARG A 97 -18.50 -50.43 14.18
N TYR A 98 -18.33 -49.14 13.92
CA TYR A 98 -17.45 -48.28 14.72
C TYR A 98 -18.10 -47.90 16.06
N ILE A 99 -17.36 -48.06 17.16
CA ILE A 99 -17.73 -47.49 18.46
C ILE A 99 -17.14 -46.08 18.53
N VAL A 100 -18.01 -45.07 18.65
CA VAL A 100 -17.60 -43.66 18.83
C VAL A 100 -17.49 -43.36 20.32
N ALA A 101 -16.26 -43.14 20.80
CA ALA A 101 -15.99 -42.69 22.16
C ALA A 101 -15.79 -41.16 22.19
N PHE A 102 -16.48 -40.48 23.09
CA PHE A 102 -16.37 -39.03 23.28
C PHE A 102 -15.49 -38.71 24.49
N PHE A 103 -14.34 -38.07 24.26
CA PHE A 103 -13.50 -37.53 25.33
C PHE A 103 -13.69 -36.01 25.44
N PHE A 104 -13.82 -35.54 26.68
CA PHE A 104 -13.98 -34.13 27.03
C PHE A 104 -12.87 -33.69 27.99
N MET A 105 -12.18 -32.61 27.66
CA MET A 105 -11.33 -31.86 28.58
C MET A 105 -11.77 -30.39 28.62
N PRO A 106 -11.89 -29.76 29.80
CA PRO A 106 -12.03 -28.32 29.90
C PRO A 106 -10.69 -27.67 29.54
N LEU A 107 -10.67 -26.83 28.50
CA LEU A 107 -9.41 -26.26 28.00
C LEU A 107 -9.06 -24.94 28.67
N ILE A 108 -10.01 -24.00 28.75
CA ILE A 108 -9.83 -22.69 29.42
C ILE A 108 -11.12 -22.29 30.13
N SER A 109 -10.99 -21.74 31.33
CA SER A 109 -12.02 -20.93 32.01
C SER A 109 -11.54 -19.48 32.03
N LEU A 110 -12.22 -18.61 31.27
CA LEU A 110 -11.86 -17.19 31.20
C LEU A 110 -12.80 -16.37 32.10
N PHE A 111 -12.21 -15.53 32.95
CA PHE A 111 -12.92 -14.62 33.84
C PHE A 111 -12.74 -13.18 33.35
N THR A 112 -13.83 -12.54 32.93
CA THR A 112 -13.80 -11.18 32.38
C THR A 112 -14.66 -10.27 33.24
N TYR A 113 -14.05 -9.24 33.83
CA TYR A 113 -14.76 -8.22 34.60
C TYR A 113 -15.27 -7.13 33.65
N VAL A 114 -16.58 -6.92 33.62
CA VAL A 114 -17.24 -5.90 32.79
C VAL A 114 -17.96 -4.92 33.70
N LYS A 115 -17.75 -3.61 33.47
CA LYS A 115 -18.32 -2.55 34.30
C LYS A 115 -19.28 -1.71 33.46
N ALA A 116 -20.53 -1.60 33.90
CA ALA A 116 -21.59 -0.85 33.23
C ALA A 116 -22.53 -0.26 34.29
N ASP A 117 -22.99 0.98 34.09
CA ASP A 117 -23.95 1.69 34.96
C ASP A 117 -23.67 1.55 36.47
N HIS A 118 -22.42 1.84 36.84
CA HIS A 118 -21.83 1.70 38.18
C HIS A 118 -21.83 0.29 38.80
N GLN A 119 -22.43 -0.72 38.16
CA GLN A 119 -22.37 -2.13 38.53
C GLN A 119 -21.12 -2.81 37.94
N THR A 120 -20.65 -3.88 38.59
CA THR A 120 -19.56 -4.72 38.09
C THR A 120 -20.04 -6.15 37.92
N TYR A 121 -19.97 -6.65 36.69
CA TYR A 121 -20.39 -7.99 36.29
C TYR A 121 -19.17 -8.89 36.08
N VAL A 122 -19.28 -10.16 36.47
CA VAL A 122 -18.25 -11.18 36.22
C VAL A 122 -18.79 -12.13 35.17
N LEU A 123 -18.28 -12.02 33.95
CA LEU A 123 -18.54 -12.96 32.88
C LEU A 123 -17.57 -14.15 33.03
N VAL A 124 -18.11 -15.36 33.11
CA VAL A 124 -17.30 -16.59 33.14
C VAL A 124 -17.60 -17.40 31.90
N THR A 125 -16.58 -17.58 31.06
CA THR A 125 -16.67 -18.30 29.79
C THR A 125 -15.91 -19.62 29.89
N TYR A 126 -16.60 -20.72 29.60
CA TYR A 126 -16.03 -22.06 29.58
C TYR A 126 -15.93 -22.58 28.15
N ILE A 127 -14.74 -23.03 27.74
CA ILE A 127 -14.50 -23.63 26.43
C ILE A 127 -14.20 -25.12 26.59
N PHE A 128 -15.04 -25.95 25.96
CA PHE A 128 -14.88 -27.40 25.87
C PHE A 128 -14.67 -27.79 24.41
N CYS A 129 -13.66 -28.62 24.14
CA CYS A 129 -13.51 -29.30 22.85
C CYS A 129 -13.91 -30.77 22.99
N ILE A 130 -14.48 -31.32 21.91
CA ILE A 130 -14.68 -32.75 21.73
C ILE A 130 -13.60 -33.25 20.79
N MET A 131 -12.85 -34.27 21.20
CA MET A 131 -12.11 -35.11 20.25
C MET A 131 -12.96 -36.33 19.92
N VAL A 132 -13.22 -36.56 18.63
CA VAL A 132 -13.79 -37.81 18.12
C VAL A 132 -12.61 -38.69 17.71
N ALA A 133 -12.32 -39.72 18.51
CA ALA A 133 -11.32 -40.72 18.18
C ALA A 133 -12.03 -41.95 17.58
N MET A 134 -11.71 -42.28 16.33
CA MET A 134 -12.10 -43.56 15.74
C MET A 134 -11.05 -44.61 16.12
N SER A 135 -11.34 -45.42 17.13
CA SER A 135 -10.53 -46.60 17.46
C SER A 135 -10.92 -47.77 16.56
N SER A 136 -10.01 -48.20 15.69
CA SER A 136 -10.10 -49.50 15.03
C SER A 136 -9.98 -50.62 16.08
N VAL A 137 -10.87 -51.60 16.01
CA VAL A 137 -10.78 -52.81 16.83
C VAL A 137 -9.80 -53.78 16.18
N VAL A 138 -8.82 -54.25 16.94
CA VAL A 138 -7.96 -55.37 16.52
C VAL A 138 -8.68 -56.67 16.85
N GLU A 139 -9.16 -57.38 15.84
CA GLU A 139 -9.57 -58.77 16.02
C GLU A 139 -8.31 -59.66 16.09
N LEU A 140 -8.10 -60.26 17.26
CA LEU A 140 -7.13 -61.34 17.44
C LEU A 140 -7.70 -62.60 16.80
N GLY A 141 -7.13 -63.01 15.67
CA GLY A 141 -7.52 -64.24 14.99
C GLY A 141 -7.29 -65.47 15.87
N ILE A 142 -8.34 -66.27 16.06
CA ILE A 142 -8.25 -67.68 16.47
C ILE A 142 -8.57 -68.50 15.24
N ALA A 143 -7.65 -69.37 14.84
CA ALA A 143 -7.76 -70.15 13.63
C ALA A 143 -8.54 -71.46 13.83
N SER A 144 -9.38 -71.79 12.85
CA SER A 144 -9.69 -73.17 12.46
C SER A 144 -10.13 -73.18 11.00
N ASP A 145 -9.63 -74.15 10.25
CA ASP A 145 -9.91 -74.36 8.84
C ASP A 145 -11.40 -74.62 8.57
N ASP A 146 -11.90 -74.24 7.38
CA ASP A 146 -12.48 -75.27 6.51
C ASP A 146 -12.53 -74.91 5.00
N VAL A 147 -12.63 -75.98 4.21
CA VAL A 147 -12.48 -76.17 2.76
C VAL A 147 -13.24 -75.22 1.80
N SER A 148 -12.61 -74.98 0.65
CA SER A 148 -13.13 -74.29 -0.55
C SER A 148 -14.17 -75.07 -1.37
N MET A 149 -15.11 -74.38 -2.03
CA MET A 149 -15.90 -74.94 -3.15
C MET A 149 -16.12 -73.96 -4.32
N GLU A 150 -15.93 -74.50 -5.53
CA GLU A 150 -16.59 -74.28 -6.84
C GLU A 150 -17.23 -72.89 -7.18
N LEU A 151 -16.84 -72.16 -8.24
CA LEU A 151 -16.82 -72.40 -9.71
C LEU A 151 -18.09 -71.98 -10.47
N ARG A 152 -17.90 -71.12 -11.50
CA ARG A 152 -18.82 -70.71 -12.60
C ARG A 152 -20.00 -69.79 -12.20
N GLY A 153 -20.47 -68.87 -13.05
CA GLY A 153 -19.99 -68.45 -14.39
C GLY A 153 -20.99 -67.54 -15.15
N HIS A 154 -20.65 -67.18 -16.40
CA HIS A 154 -21.44 -66.38 -17.38
C HIS A 154 -21.53 -64.85 -17.14
N HIS A 155 -21.40 -63.94 -18.13
CA HIS A 155 -21.16 -64.05 -19.60
C HIS A 155 -20.31 -62.85 -20.13
N GLN A 156 -19.43 -63.12 -21.12
CA GLN A 156 -19.08 -62.42 -22.40
C GLN A 156 -19.40 -60.90 -22.60
N GLU A 157 -18.67 -60.05 -23.37
CA GLU A 157 -17.35 -60.00 -24.11
C GLU A 157 -17.13 -58.51 -24.55
N GLU A 158 -16.10 -57.97 -25.23
CA GLU A 158 -14.83 -58.33 -25.95
C GLU A 158 -13.64 -57.48 -25.39
N VAL A 159 -12.31 -57.61 -25.62
CA VAL A 159 -11.38 -58.31 -26.57
C VAL A 159 -10.67 -57.43 -27.65
N ASP A 160 -9.69 -56.60 -27.26
CA ASP A 160 -8.40 -56.34 -28.00
C ASP A 160 -7.37 -55.62 -27.07
N LYS A 161 -6.13 -56.11 -26.82
CA LYS A 161 -4.87 -56.13 -27.62
C LYS A 161 -4.16 -54.76 -27.75
N VAL A 162 -2.82 -54.60 -27.61
CA VAL A 162 -1.63 -55.50 -27.67
C VAL A 162 -0.58 -55.14 -26.58
N ASP A 163 0.31 -56.07 -26.22
CA ASP A 163 1.52 -55.92 -25.38
C ASP A 163 2.60 -54.91 -25.87
N ILE A 164 3.52 -54.54 -24.95
CA ILE A 164 4.99 -54.73 -25.10
C ILE A 164 5.66 -54.71 -23.71
N SER A 165 6.72 -55.50 -23.54
CA SER A 165 7.52 -55.64 -22.30
C SER A 165 9.01 -55.34 -22.55
N TYR A 166 9.84 -55.18 -21.52
CA TYR A 166 11.26 -55.64 -21.45
C TYR A 166 11.79 -55.55 -19.99
N PRO A 167 12.82 -56.35 -19.54
CA PRO A 167 13.02 -56.64 -18.11
C PRO A 167 14.44 -56.50 -17.51
N SER A 168 14.51 -56.74 -16.20
CA SER A 168 15.57 -57.44 -15.43
C SER A 168 16.93 -56.77 -15.07
N SER A 169 17.37 -57.11 -13.86
CA SER A 169 18.68 -56.93 -13.20
C SER A 169 19.63 -58.13 -13.55
N PRO A 170 20.74 -58.53 -12.85
CA PRO A 170 21.28 -58.23 -11.49
C PRO A 170 22.83 -57.93 -11.50
N GLY A 171 23.63 -57.97 -10.42
CA GLY A 171 23.39 -58.27 -9.00
C GLY A 171 24.60 -58.19 -8.04
N THR A 172 24.30 -57.93 -6.76
CA THR A 172 24.74 -58.63 -5.52
C THR A 172 26.12 -59.28 -5.33
N SER A 173 26.80 -58.94 -4.22
CA SER A 173 27.55 -59.84 -3.27
C SER A 173 28.24 -59.03 -2.14
N SER A 174 28.56 -59.54 -0.94
CA SER A 174 28.03 -60.70 -0.18
C SER A 174 28.36 -60.64 1.34
N SER A 175 27.32 -60.64 2.18
CA SER A 175 27.17 -61.27 3.52
C SER A 175 28.22 -61.21 4.65
N HIS A 176 27.75 -60.89 5.87
CA HIS A 176 27.92 -61.75 7.06
C HIS A 176 26.69 -61.60 8.01
N VAL A 177 26.49 -62.51 8.97
CA VAL A 177 25.18 -62.80 9.59
C VAL A 177 25.24 -63.00 11.11
N SER A 178 24.29 -62.41 11.85
CA SER A 178 23.79 -62.93 13.15
C SER A 178 22.47 -62.24 13.54
N ASP A 179 21.47 -63.02 13.96
CA ASP A 179 20.08 -62.63 14.29
C ASP A 179 19.56 -63.65 15.35
N PRO A 180 18.44 -63.48 16.08
CA PRO A 180 17.63 -62.28 16.35
C PRO A 180 17.41 -62.01 17.86
N TYR A 181 16.81 -60.85 18.22
CA TYR A 181 15.73 -60.76 19.22
C TYR A 181 15.02 -59.39 19.12
N TYR A 182 13.69 -59.38 19.25
CA TYR A 182 12.84 -58.21 18.96
C TYR A 182 13.00 -57.05 19.97
N SER A 183 13.02 -55.81 19.45
CA SER A 183 12.90 -54.57 20.23
C SER A 183 11.96 -53.58 19.53
N LEU A 184 11.13 -52.89 20.33
CA LEU A 184 10.06 -51.99 19.87
C LEU A 184 10.59 -50.71 19.19
N SER A 185 10.23 -50.44 17.93
CA SER A 185 10.59 -49.17 17.27
C SER A 185 9.55 -48.55 16.30
N GLU A 186 8.38 -49.14 16.07
CA GLU A 186 7.34 -48.55 15.19
C GLU A 186 6.52 -47.40 15.84
N LEU A 187 6.86 -47.00 17.07
CA LEU A 187 6.26 -45.86 17.78
C LEU A 187 6.93 -44.50 17.51
N GLY A 188 7.98 -44.46 16.68
CA GLY A 188 8.74 -43.23 16.38
C GLY A 188 8.07 -42.30 15.37
N VAL A 189 7.60 -42.84 14.24
CA VAL A 189 7.21 -42.04 13.06
C VAL A 189 5.89 -41.28 13.27
N PHE A 190 4.92 -41.88 13.98
CA PHE A 190 3.60 -41.26 14.20
C PHE A 190 3.60 -40.04 15.13
N LYS A 191 4.67 -39.77 15.89
CA LYS A 191 4.73 -38.61 16.81
C LYS A 191 5.11 -37.29 16.14
N VAL A 192 5.82 -37.32 15.01
CA VAL A 192 6.29 -36.09 14.33
C VAL A 192 5.14 -35.38 13.63
N GLY A 193 4.39 -36.10 12.77
CA GLY A 193 3.26 -35.52 12.04
C GLY A 193 2.14 -34.97 12.93
N ILE A 194 1.93 -35.52 14.12
CA ILE A 194 0.96 -34.98 15.10
C ILE A 194 1.43 -33.64 15.67
N MET A 195 2.73 -33.47 15.95
CA MET A 195 3.29 -32.18 16.40
C MET A 195 3.20 -31.12 15.30
N GLU A 196 3.48 -31.47 14.05
CA GLU A 196 3.44 -30.53 12.92
C GLU A 196 2.00 -30.13 12.56
N VAL A 197 1.04 -31.07 12.60
CA VAL A 197 -0.39 -30.75 12.44
C VAL A 197 -0.93 -29.93 13.62
N LEU A 198 -0.44 -30.15 14.85
CA LEU A 198 -0.75 -29.27 15.98
C LEU A 198 -0.14 -27.88 15.82
N ALA A 199 1.12 -27.76 15.40
CA ALA A 199 1.77 -26.48 15.17
C ALA A 199 1.11 -25.69 14.03
N ALA A 200 0.79 -26.35 12.91
CA ALA A 200 0.05 -25.76 11.80
C ALA A 200 -1.40 -25.42 12.19
N GLY A 201 -2.07 -26.27 12.97
CA GLY A 201 -3.41 -26.02 13.50
C GLY A 201 -3.46 -24.85 14.49
N ILE A 202 -2.44 -24.71 15.35
CA ILE A 202 -2.28 -23.59 16.28
C ILE A 202 -1.94 -22.30 15.51
N ALA A 203 -1.01 -22.35 14.56
CA ALA A 203 -0.68 -21.19 13.71
C ALA A 203 -1.88 -20.75 12.87
N TRP A 204 -2.65 -21.70 12.32
CA TRP A 204 -3.91 -21.44 11.63
C TRP A 204 -4.97 -20.88 12.58
N ALA A 205 -5.07 -21.37 13.82
CA ALA A 205 -5.97 -20.85 14.84
C ALA A 205 -5.57 -19.47 15.39
N PHE A 206 -4.30 -19.08 15.31
CA PHE A 206 -3.83 -17.72 15.61
C PHE A 206 -4.01 -16.76 14.41
N ASN A 207 -3.69 -17.17 13.18
CA ASN A 207 -3.95 -16.34 11.99
C ASN A 207 -5.45 -16.20 11.66
N ASN A 208 -6.24 -17.26 11.87
CA ASN A 208 -7.70 -17.23 11.84
C ASN A 208 -8.31 -17.10 13.25
N SER A 209 -7.57 -16.57 14.23
CA SER A 209 -8.18 -16.10 15.46
C SER A 209 -9.19 -15.05 15.08
N ILE A 210 -10.47 -15.41 15.20
CA ILE A 210 -11.59 -14.52 15.00
C ILE A 210 -11.40 -13.40 16.02
N SER A 211 -11.00 -12.20 15.56
CA SER A 211 -10.69 -11.09 16.45
C SER A 211 -11.88 -10.83 17.39
N PRO A 212 -11.68 -10.30 18.61
CA PRO A 212 -12.78 -10.07 19.54
C PRO A 212 -13.95 -9.31 18.90
N GLN A 213 -13.65 -8.38 17.99
CA GLN A 213 -14.61 -7.65 17.14
C GLN A 213 -15.47 -8.59 16.27
N LYS A 214 -14.86 -9.56 15.57
CA LYS A 214 -15.57 -10.55 14.75
C LYS A 214 -16.36 -11.58 15.60
N ILE A 215 -15.89 -11.92 16.80
CA ILE A 215 -16.64 -12.79 17.74
C ILE A 215 -17.89 -12.05 18.23
N LEU A 216 -17.73 -10.84 18.77
CA LEU A 216 -18.82 -10.04 19.31
C LEU A 216 -19.79 -9.57 18.21
N GLY A 217 -19.30 -9.34 16.99
CA GLY A 217 -20.13 -9.15 15.80
C GLY A 217 -21.05 -10.34 15.49
N ARG A 218 -20.56 -11.58 15.59
CA ARG A 218 -21.39 -12.80 15.42
C ARG A 218 -22.36 -13.05 16.58
N LEU A 219 -22.13 -12.46 17.75
CA LEU A 219 -23.00 -12.56 18.92
C LEU A 219 -24.08 -11.46 18.99
N GLY A 220 -24.12 -10.53 18.01
CA GLY A 220 -25.00 -9.35 18.07
C GLY A 220 -24.54 -8.30 19.10
N LEU A 221 -23.34 -8.46 19.66
CA LEU A 221 -22.74 -7.59 20.68
C LEU A 221 -21.69 -6.62 20.09
N ALA A 222 -21.74 -6.36 18.78
CA ALA A 222 -20.91 -5.35 18.12
C ALA A 222 -21.06 -3.96 18.76
N SER A 223 -22.24 -3.64 19.30
CA SER A 223 -22.53 -2.42 20.05
C SER A 223 -21.81 -2.31 21.40
N LEU A 224 -21.15 -3.36 21.88
CA LEU A 224 -20.22 -3.32 23.03
C LEU A 224 -18.75 -3.19 22.60
N LEU A 225 -18.48 -3.22 21.28
CA LEU A 225 -17.21 -2.87 20.66
C LEU A 225 -17.41 -1.82 19.57
N VAL A 226 -18.21 -0.79 19.87
CA VAL A 226 -17.92 0.52 19.29
C VAL A 226 -16.50 0.87 19.74
N PRO A 227 -15.59 1.29 18.86
CA PRO A 227 -14.52 2.21 19.27
C PRO A 227 -15.18 3.40 19.99
N ASN A 228 -14.43 4.21 20.76
CA ASN A 228 -14.99 5.51 21.15
C ASN A 228 -15.53 6.17 19.87
N PRO A 229 -16.82 6.60 19.85
CA PRO A 229 -17.38 7.18 18.64
C PRO A 229 -16.49 8.35 18.22
N VAL A 230 -16.26 8.52 16.92
CA VAL A 230 -15.29 9.50 16.40
C VAL A 230 -15.83 10.92 16.60
N LEU A 231 -15.68 11.40 17.83
CA LEU A 231 -16.10 12.69 18.33
C LEU A 231 -14.98 13.68 18.05
N TRP A 232 -15.11 14.41 16.95
CA TRP A 232 -14.11 15.41 16.53
C TRP A 232 -13.95 16.55 17.56
N SER A 233 -14.91 16.74 18.47
CA SER A 233 -14.77 17.56 19.68
C SER A 233 -13.55 17.19 20.53
N ASP A 234 -13.25 15.89 20.61
CA ASP A 234 -12.27 15.33 21.55
C ASP A 234 -10.85 15.47 21.00
N LEU A 235 -10.71 15.56 19.67
CA LEU A 235 -9.51 16.05 19.00
C LEU A 235 -9.43 17.58 19.10
N SER A 236 -10.50 18.29 18.72
CA SER A 236 -10.55 19.76 18.70
C SER A 236 -10.14 20.39 20.03
N ALA A 237 -10.58 19.83 21.16
CA ALA A 237 -10.22 20.28 22.50
C ALA A 237 -8.73 20.13 22.87
N LYS A 238 -7.92 19.46 22.04
CA LYS A 238 -6.46 19.33 22.19
C LYS A 238 -5.66 20.15 21.17
N LEU A 239 -6.30 20.67 20.13
CA LEU A 239 -5.63 21.43 19.07
C LEU A 239 -5.41 22.90 19.48
N SER A 240 -4.52 23.58 18.76
CA SER A 240 -4.22 25.00 18.90
C SER A 240 -5.41 25.88 18.48
N PRO A 241 -5.55 27.12 18.99
CA PRO A 241 -6.68 28.00 18.66
C PRO A 241 -6.80 28.43 17.19
N GLN A 242 -5.80 28.13 16.35
CA GLN A 242 -5.81 28.40 14.91
C GLN A 242 -6.22 27.17 14.09
N ALA A 243 -6.00 25.98 14.63
CA ALA A 243 -6.33 24.73 13.97
C ALA A 243 -7.84 24.55 13.78
N SER A 244 -8.23 23.82 12.74
CA SER A 244 -9.64 23.58 12.43
C SER A 244 -9.86 22.19 11.84
N ILE A 245 -10.99 21.58 12.23
CA ILE A 245 -11.46 20.30 11.70
C ILE A 245 -12.60 20.59 10.74
N VAL A 246 -12.50 20.13 9.49
CA VAL A 246 -13.47 20.34 8.42
C VAL A 246 -14.02 18.99 7.95
N LEU A 247 -15.33 18.84 8.08
CA LEU A 247 -16.09 17.61 7.87
C LEU A 247 -16.79 17.61 6.50
N PRO A 248 -17.21 16.45 5.96
CA PRO A 248 -17.81 16.35 4.63
C PRO A 248 -19.10 17.18 4.40
N ASN A 249 -19.75 17.62 5.49
CA ASN A 249 -20.95 18.45 5.46
C ASN A 249 -20.65 19.97 5.48
N ASP A 250 -19.39 20.37 5.72
CA ASP A 250 -19.00 21.77 5.80
C ASP A 250 -18.80 22.35 4.40
N SER A 251 -19.26 23.58 4.17
CA SER A 251 -19.23 24.24 2.85
C SER A 251 -17.83 24.45 2.28
N SER A 252 -16.80 24.48 3.13
CA SER A 252 -15.39 24.59 2.74
C SER A 252 -14.73 23.25 2.36
N PHE A 253 -15.34 22.10 2.70
CA PHE A 253 -14.69 20.79 2.58
C PHE A 253 -14.20 20.50 1.15
N GLN A 254 -15.05 20.73 0.15
CA GLN A 254 -14.73 20.47 -1.27
C GLN A 254 -13.52 21.28 -1.76
N SER A 255 -13.40 22.55 -1.34
CA SER A 255 -12.24 23.38 -1.73
C SER A 255 -10.97 23.01 -0.96
N GLN A 256 -11.09 22.48 0.27
CA GLN A 256 -9.94 21.97 1.02
C GLN A 256 -9.44 20.62 0.50
N ILE A 257 -10.31 19.70 0.06
CA ILE A 257 -9.90 18.40 -0.49
C ILE A 257 -9.42 18.47 -1.95
N SER A 258 -9.84 19.48 -2.73
CA SER A 258 -9.43 19.70 -4.13
C SER A 258 -7.91 19.55 -4.33
N ARG A 259 -7.51 18.80 -5.38
CA ARG A 259 -6.12 18.46 -5.71
C ARG A 259 -5.71 19.09 -7.05
N TRP A 260 -4.46 18.83 -7.43
CA TRP A 260 -3.92 19.09 -8.76
C TRP A 260 -4.24 17.96 -9.75
N ARG A 261 -4.16 16.70 -9.30
CA ARG A 261 -4.55 15.48 -10.04
C ARG A 261 -5.86 14.93 -9.46
N GLU A 262 -6.91 14.79 -10.27
CA GLU A 262 -8.19 14.17 -9.81
C GLU A 262 -8.16 12.63 -9.82
N TRP A 263 -7.28 12.03 -10.64
CA TRP A 263 -7.08 10.58 -10.72
C TRP A 263 -6.80 9.93 -9.36
N HIS A 264 -7.39 8.73 -9.18
CA HIS A 264 -7.35 7.89 -7.98
C HIS A 264 -7.24 8.69 -6.67
N ALA A 265 -8.20 9.61 -6.49
CA ALA A 265 -8.22 10.47 -5.32
C ALA A 265 -8.39 9.68 -4.01
N PRO A 266 -7.74 10.13 -2.93
CA PRO A 266 -7.98 9.60 -1.59
C PRO A 266 -9.42 9.94 -1.17
N HIS A 267 -10.16 8.99 -0.62
CA HIS A 267 -11.47 9.28 -0.03
C HIS A 267 -11.23 9.92 1.34
N VAL A 268 -11.19 11.25 1.36
CA VAL A 268 -11.08 12.05 2.58
C VAL A 268 -12.31 11.85 3.47
N GLY A 269 -12.08 11.54 4.75
CA GLY A 269 -13.13 11.52 5.78
C GLY A 269 -13.20 12.82 6.58
N VAL A 270 -12.07 13.52 6.70
CA VAL A 270 -11.92 14.80 7.42
C VAL A 270 -10.66 15.52 6.93
N VAL A 271 -10.64 16.85 6.99
CA VAL A 271 -9.42 17.65 6.92
C VAL A 271 -9.17 18.28 8.29
N VAL A 272 -7.94 18.19 8.79
CA VAL A 272 -7.48 18.92 9.97
C VAL A 272 -6.39 19.89 9.53
N ASN A 273 -6.71 21.18 9.52
CA ASN A 273 -5.75 22.24 9.23
C ASN A 273 -4.92 22.51 10.48
N VAL A 274 -3.60 22.42 10.36
CA VAL A 274 -2.65 22.43 11.49
C VAL A 274 -1.71 23.64 11.41
N PHE A 275 -1.34 24.19 12.57
CA PHE A 275 -0.50 25.40 12.68
C PHE A 275 0.68 25.22 13.65
N THR A 276 0.69 24.11 14.42
CA THR A 276 1.72 23.80 15.41
C THR A 276 2.09 22.32 15.41
N GLU A 277 3.24 21.97 15.98
CA GLU A 277 3.71 20.58 16.06
C GLU A 277 2.76 19.69 16.87
N THR A 278 2.19 20.25 17.94
CA THR A 278 1.18 19.60 18.79
C THR A 278 -0.07 19.22 18.00
N ASP A 279 -0.51 20.06 17.05
CA ASP A 279 -1.70 19.77 16.23
C ASP A 279 -1.49 18.50 15.39
N VAL A 280 -0.30 18.36 14.80
CA VAL A 280 0.10 17.19 14.02
C VAL A 280 0.23 15.96 14.93
N GLN A 281 0.89 16.11 16.09
CA GLN A 281 1.03 15.03 17.07
C GLN A 281 -0.33 14.49 17.53
N GLU A 282 -1.25 15.35 18.00
CA GLU A 282 -2.55 14.92 18.50
C GLU A 282 -3.46 14.40 17.38
N THR A 283 -3.38 14.95 16.17
CA THR A 283 -4.11 14.39 15.01
C THR A 283 -3.63 12.98 14.66
N VAL A 284 -2.31 12.75 14.66
CA VAL A 284 -1.72 11.41 14.43
C VAL A 284 -2.05 10.45 15.56
N ARG A 285 -1.97 10.88 16.83
CA ARG A 285 -2.36 10.07 18.01
C ARG A 285 -3.85 9.69 17.96
N TYR A 286 -4.74 10.66 17.75
CA TYR A 286 -6.18 10.42 17.63
C TYR A 286 -6.54 9.50 16.46
N ALA A 287 -5.89 9.66 15.30
CA ALA A 287 -6.06 8.76 14.16
C ALA A 287 -5.52 7.34 14.45
N ASN A 288 -4.46 7.20 15.25
CA ASN A 288 -3.95 5.92 15.72
C ASN A 288 -4.91 5.25 16.73
N GLU A 289 -5.45 6.01 17.70
CA GLU A 289 -6.41 5.55 18.71
C GLU A 289 -7.70 5.01 18.08
N HIS A 290 -8.23 5.70 17.06
CA HIS A 290 -9.48 5.34 16.37
C HIS A 290 -9.24 4.44 15.13
N GLY A 291 -8.01 4.00 14.89
CA GLY A 291 -7.63 3.11 13.77
C GLY A 291 -7.69 3.74 12.37
N LEU A 292 -8.02 5.03 12.28
CA LEU A 292 -8.16 5.78 11.03
C LEU A 292 -6.83 5.83 10.26
N PRO A 293 -6.84 5.79 8.92
CA PRO A 293 -5.68 6.17 8.12
C PRO A 293 -5.51 7.69 8.12
N PHE A 294 -4.28 8.17 7.96
CA PHE A 294 -3.98 9.59 7.79
C PHE A 294 -3.02 9.83 6.62
N LEU A 295 -3.02 11.06 6.11
CA LEU A 295 -2.19 11.53 5.00
C LEU A 295 -1.75 12.98 5.28
N ALA A 296 -0.45 13.26 5.17
CA ALA A 296 0.04 14.64 5.21
C ALA A 296 -0.25 15.35 3.89
N ARG A 297 -0.68 16.62 3.97
CA ARG A 297 -0.85 17.51 2.83
C ARG A 297 -0.01 18.77 3.01
N SER A 298 0.99 18.92 2.14
CA SER A 298 1.59 20.21 1.80
C SER A 298 0.85 20.73 0.54
N GLY A 299 1.49 20.86 -0.62
CA GLY A 299 0.83 21.36 -1.85
C GLY A 299 -0.26 20.49 -2.50
N GLY A 300 -0.51 19.26 -2.02
CA GLY A 300 -1.55 18.37 -2.58
C GLY A 300 -1.29 17.81 -4.00
N HIS A 301 -0.05 17.92 -4.49
CA HIS A 301 0.40 17.55 -5.84
C HIS A 301 0.71 16.06 -6.04
N GLY A 302 0.35 15.19 -5.09
CA GLY A 302 0.77 13.79 -5.12
C GLY A 302 0.27 13.06 -6.37
N ALA A 303 1.21 12.55 -7.17
CA ALA A 303 0.98 12.05 -8.53
C ALA A 303 0.79 10.52 -8.62
N THR A 304 0.66 9.79 -7.50
CA THR A 304 0.65 8.31 -7.46
C THR A 304 -0.73 7.66 -7.25
N GLU A 305 -0.94 6.51 -7.90
CA GLU A 305 -2.00 5.50 -7.69
C GLU A 305 -2.26 5.21 -6.20
N ALA A 306 -1.20 5.14 -5.39
CA ALA A 306 -1.25 4.67 -4.01
C ALA A 306 -2.15 5.55 -3.11
N LEU A 307 -2.41 6.79 -3.51
CA LEU A 307 -3.37 7.69 -2.85
C LEU A 307 -4.80 7.16 -2.92
N GLY A 308 -5.16 6.44 -3.98
CA GLY A 308 -6.47 5.82 -4.14
C GLY A 308 -6.77 4.74 -3.09
N LEU A 309 -5.73 4.18 -2.45
CA LEU A 309 -5.85 3.21 -1.36
C LEU A 309 -6.27 3.86 -0.02
N ALA A 310 -6.14 5.18 0.12
CA ALA A 310 -6.53 5.90 1.32
C ALA A 310 -8.06 6.09 1.37
N LYS A 311 -8.74 5.28 2.20
CA LYS A 311 -10.20 5.34 2.39
C LYS A 311 -10.58 5.86 3.77
N ASN A 312 -11.55 6.77 3.83
CA ASN A 312 -11.94 7.53 5.03
C ASN A 312 -10.74 8.16 5.76
N VAL A 313 -9.86 8.82 5.00
CA VAL A 313 -8.56 9.31 5.49
C VAL A 313 -8.67 10.65 6.21
N VAL A 314 -7.90 10.81 7.28
CA VAL A 314 -7.62 12.09 7.94
C VAL A 314 -6.54 12.82 7.13
N ILE A 315 -6.88 13.92 6.47
CA ILE A 315 -5.87 14.81 5.88
C ILE A 315 -5.33 15.71 6.99
N VAL A 316 -4.02 15.62 7.23
CA VAL A 316 -3.27 16.54 8.09
C VAL A 316 -2.74 17.65 7.18
N ASP A 317 -3.42 18.79 7.15
CA ASP A 317 -3.19 19.86 6.18
C ASP A 317 -2.25 20.93 6.74
N LEU A 318 -0.98 20.82 6.34
CA LEU A 318 0.11 21.68 6.79
C LEU A 318 0.06 23.07 6.18
N ARG A 319 -0.81 23.36 5.20
CA ARG A 319 -0.75 24.62 4.41
C ARG A 319 -0.89 25.91 5.22
N GLY A 320 -1.40 25.85 6.45
CA GLY A 320 -1.42 26.97 7.39
C GLY A 320 -0.09 27.25 8.09
N TRP A 321 0.84 26.29 8.07
CA TRP A 321 2.18 26.36 8.64
C TRP A 321 3.22 26.50 7.52
N ASP A 322 3.29 27.70 6.98
CA ASP A 322 4.07 28.07 5.80
C ASP A 322 5.08 29.22 6.08
N SER A 323 5.55 29.35 7.32
CA SER A 323 6.55 30.36 7.70
C SER A 323 7.91 30.11 7.04
N ILE A 324 8.64 31.19 6.77
CA ILE A 324 9.98 31.18 6.16
C ILE A 324 10.79 32.24 6.89
N ASP A 325 11.64 31.79 7.80
CA ASP A 325 12.35 32.65 8.75
C ASP A 325 13.86 32.52 8.49
N ILE A 326 14.48 33.60 8.01
CA ILE A 326 15.91 33.62 7.63
C ILE A 326 16.77 33.81 8.89
N ALA A 327 17.80 32.97 9.07
CA ALA A 327 18.73 33.09 10.18
C ALA A 327 19.58 34.37 10.10
N GLU A 328 19.99 34.90 11.25
CA GLU A 328 20.76 36.17 11.35
C GLU A 328 22.08 36.16 10.55
N ASP A 329 22.66 34.98 10.30
CA ASP A 329 23.89 34.82 9.51
C ASP A 329 23.66 34.76 7.99
N GLY A 330 22.39 34.70 7.56
CA GLY A 330 21.97 34.66 6.17
C GLY A 330 22.34 33.39 5.40
N LYS A 331 22.74 32.30 6.06
CA LYS A 331 23.15 31.04 5.41
C LYS A 331 22.11 29.92 5.49
N THR A 332 21.13 30.05 6.39
CA THR A 332 20.00 29.13 6.47
C THR A 332 18.67 29.87 6.62
N ALA A 333 17.59 29.17 6.24
CA ALA A 333 16.23 29.52 6.61
C ALA A 333 15.55 28.34 7.30
N THR A 334 14.68 28.66 8.26
CA THR A 334 13.66 27.78 8.81
C THR A 334 12.44 27.85 7.90
N ILE A 335 11.98 26.70 7.38
CA ILE A 335 10.87 26.64 6.41
C ILE A 335 9.80 25.66 6.90
N GLY A 336 8.58 26.16 7.14
CA GLY A 336 7.43 25.37 7.54
C GLY A 336 7.03 24.35 6.47
N GLY A 337 6.67 23.13 6.89
CA GLY A 337 6.40 21.99 5.99
C GLY A 337 5.21 22.19 5.04
N GLY A 338 4.35 23.18 5.30
CA GLY A 338 3.25 23.60 4.43
C GLY A 338 3.61 24.56 3.30
N ALA A 339 4.79 25.18 3.33
CA ALA A 339 5.15 26.24 2.40
C ALA A 339 5.14 25.81 0.92
N SER A 340 4.64 26.69 0.04
CA SER A 340 4.74 26.49 -1.41
C SER A 340 6.11 26.89 -1.94
N VAL A 341 6.50 26.30 -3.07
CA VAL A 341 7.70 26.69 -3.83
C VAL A 341 7.69 28.19 -4.10
N LYS A 342 6.56 28.74 -4.56
CA LYS A 342 6.38 30.18 -4.77
C LYS A 342 6.68 31.00 -3.51
N LYS A 343 6.15 30.60 -2.36
CA LYS A 343 6.35 31.37 -1.12
C LYS A 343 7.82 31.35 -0.70
N VAL A 344 8.49 30.19 -0.81
CA VAL A 344 9.93 30.05 -0.53
C VAL A 344 10.76 30.92 -1.48
N VAL A 345 10.59 30.77 -2.78
CA VAL A 345 11.33 31.54 -3.81
C VAL A 345 11.11 33.04 -3.62
N ASN A 346 9.86 33.49 -3.48
CA ASN A 346 9.55 34.92 -3.39
C ASN A 346 10.05 35.56 -2.08
N THR A 347 9.96 34.84 -0.94
CA THR A 347 10.40 35.36 0.36
C THR A 347 11.93 35.45 0.43
N LEU A 348 12.64 34.44 -0.07
CA LEU A 348 14.10 34.46 -0.13
C LEU A 348 14.58 35.52 -1.13
N TRP A 349 14.00 35.58 -2.32
CA TRP A 349 14.41 36.54 -3.37
C TRP A 349 14.22 38.00 -2.92
N ALA A 350 13.12 38.30 -2.22
CA ALA A 350 12.89 39.61 -1.61
C ALA A 350 13.94 40.00 -0.54
N ALA A 351 14.64 39.02 0.04
CA ALA A 351 15.75 39.20 0.98
C ALA A 351 17.15 39.11 0.30
N GLY A 352 17.22 39.02 -1.03
CA GLY A 352 18.48 38.84 -1.78
C GLY A 352 19.07 37.43 -1.69
N LYS A 353 18.25 36.43 -1.34
CA LYS A 353 18.65 35.03 -1.15
C LYS A 353 17.97 34.10 -2.17
N GLN A 354 18.60 32.97 -2.47
CA GLN A 354 18.04 31.91 -3.31
C GLN A 354 18.40 30.52 -2.77
N THR A 355 17.68 29.48 -3.22
CA THR A 355 17.99 28.08 -2.88
C THR A 355 17.31 27.12 -3.85
N VAL A 356 17.77 25.87 -3.89
CA VAL A 356 17.20 24.82 -4.74
C VAL A 356 15.85 24.39 -4.19
N THR A 357 14.81 24.44 -5.03
CA THR A 357 13.43 24.02 -4.69
C THR A 357 12.92 23.02 -5.74
N GLY A 358 11.60 22.93 -5.96
CA GLY A 358 11.05 22.53 -7.26
C GLY A 358 10.84 23.75 -8.17
N ILE A 359 10.24 23.55 -9.34
CA ILE A 359 9.87 24.64 -10.27
C ILE A 359 8.43 25.12 -10.07
N CYS A 360 7.45 24.21 -10.04
CA CYS A 360 6.05 24.59 -10.08
C CYS A 360 5.62 25.37 -8.82
N GLU A 361 5.14 26.60 -9.00
CA GLU A 361 4.84 27.54 -7.91
C GLU A 361 3.91 26.97 -6.85
N CYS A 362 2.85 26.29 -7.30
CA CYS A 362 1.78 25.70 -6.51
C CYS A 362 2.15 24.40 -5.77
N VAL A 363 3.35 23.84 -6.02
CA VAL A 363 3.85 22.65 -5.30
C VAL A 363 4.26 23.05 -3.88
N GLY A 364 3.99 22.19 -2.91
CA GLY A 364 4.46 22.36 -1.54
C GLY A 364 5.90 21.86 -1.41
N VAL A 365 6.81 22.70 -0.92
CA VAL A 365 8.26 22.52 -0.99
C VAL A 365 8.76 21.21 -0.36
N SER A 366 8.05 20.71 0.65
CA SER A 366 8.34 19.41 1.27
C SER A 366 8.30 18.24 0.27
N ALA A 367 7.47 18.27 -0.77
CA ALA A 367 7.38 17.17 -1.74
C ALA A 367 8.66 16.97 -2.59
N PRO A 368 9.20 18.00 -3.30
CA PRO A 368 10.49 17.85 -3.98
C PRO A 368 11.60 17.45 -3.01
N ILE A 369 11.69 18.06 -1.82
CA ILE A 369 12.71 17.71 -0.81
C ILE A 369 12.63 16.23 -0.39
N LEU A 370 11.44 15.71 -0.07
CA LEU A 370 11.26 14.32 0.39
C LEU A 370 11.57 13.27 -0.69
N GLY A 371 11.52 13.63 -1.98
CA GLY A 371 11.78 12.72 -3.10
C GLY A 371 13.10 12.95 -3.85
N GLY A 372 13.87 13.98 -3.51
CA GLY A 372 15.11 14.35 -4.20
C GLY A 372 15.12 15.85 -4.54
N GLY A 373 14.34 16.23 -5.55
CA GLY A 373 14.03 17.63 -5.87
C GLY A 373 14.94 18.25 -6.91
N HIS A 374 14.53 18.14 -8.18
CA HIS A 374 15.11 18.86 -9.31
C HIS A 374 14.51 20.27 -9.43
N GLY A 375 15.33 21.24 -9.86
CA GLY A 375 14.96 22.64 -10.02
C GLY A 375 16.15 23.49 -10.49
N TRP A 376 15.89 24.75 -10.86
CA TRP A 376 16.83 25.62 -11.61
C TRP A 376 18.28 25.61 -11.11
N LEU A 377 18.47 25.76 -9.80
CA LEU A 377 19.77 25.92 -9.14
C LEU A 377 20.54 24.60 -8.89
N GLN A 378 20.07 23.45 -9.40
CA GLN A 378 20.66 22.15 -9.05
C GLN A 378 22.08 21.92 -9.60
N GLY A 379 22.44 22.63 -10.67
CA GLY A 379 23.76 22.50 -11.29
C GLY A 379 24.88 23.11 -10.44
N GLU A 380 24.57 24.17 -9.71
CA GLU A 380 25.49 24.81 -8.75
C GLU A 380 25.52 24.07 -7.41
N TYR A 381 24.36 23.82 -6.79
CA TYR A 381 24.29 23.44 -5.36
C TYR A 381 23.82 22.00 -5.07
N GLY A 382 23.46 21.21 -6.08
CA GLY A 382 22.86 19.89 -5.91
C GLY A 382 21.35 19.93 -5.75
N LEU A 383 20.72 18.84 -5.34
CA LEU A 383 19.26 18.73 -5.29
C LEU A 383 18.66 19.56 -4.14
N ALA A 384 17.34 19.75 -4.16
CA ALA A 384 16.60 20.34 -3.03
C ALA A 384 16.88 19.58 -1.71
N SER A 385 16.85 18.25 -1.76
CA SER A 385 17.21 17.38 -0.63
C SER A 385 18.66 17.55 -0.13
N ASP A 386 19.58 17.99 -0.98
CA ASP A 386 20.97 18.26 -0.62
C ASP A 386 21.14 19.60 0.13
N GLN A 387 20.16 20.50 0.04
CA GLN A 387 20.17 21.77 0.80
C GLN A 387 19.71 21.59 2.26
N VAL A 388 19.10 20.45 2.62
CA VAL A 388 18.60 20.24 4.00
C VAL A 388 19.77 20.12 4.98
N VAL A 389 19.68 20.85 6.09
CA VAL A 389 20.57 20.76 7.25
C VAL A 389 19.95 19.88 8.35
N SER A 390 18.66 20.08 8.63
CA SER A 390 17.88 19.22 9.52
C SER A 390 16.38 19.33 9.25
N ALA A 391 15.59 18.41 9.80
CA ALA A 391 14.13 18.39 9.73
C ALA A 391 13.50 18.09 11.09
N ARG A 392 12.37 18.74 11.40
CA ARG A 392 11.43 18.33 12.47
C ARG A 392 10.43 17.34 11.90
N VAL A 393 10.29 16.18 12.51
CA VAL A 393 9.47 15.08 11.97
C VAL A 393 8.55 14.54 13.04
N VAL A 394 7.24 14.66 12.83
CA VAL A 394 6.24 13.87 13.57
C VAL A 394 6.22 12.47 12.98
N LEU A 395 6.66 11.50 13.77
CA LEU A 395 6.68 10.08 13.41
C LEU A 395 5.26 9.50 13.37
N PRO A 396 5.04 8.33 12.74
CA PRO A 396 3.69 7.81 12.50
C PRO A 396 2.99 7.27 13.75
N ASN A 397 3.68 7.24 14.89
CA ASN A 397 3.14 7.01 16.23
C ASN A 397 2.68 8.31 16.94
N GLY A 398 3.07 9.49 16.43
CA GLY A 398 2.81 10.80 17.04
C GLY A 398 3.91 11.30 17.98
N GLU A 399 5.08 10.66 18.04
CA GLU A 399 6.29 11.25 18.64
C GLU A 399 6.93 12.26 17.68
N VAL A 400 7.78 13.16 18.18
CA VAL A 400 8.60 14.03 17.32
C VAL A 400 10.06 13.73 17.51
N VAL A 401 10.79 13.70 16.39
CA VAL A 401 12.25 13.67 16.35
C VAL A 401 12.80 14.81 15.50
N THR A 402 14.03 15.22 15.78
CA THR A 402 14.85 15.97 14.82
C THR A 402 15.70 14.98 14.03
N ALA A 403 15.83 15.19 12.73
CA ALA A 403 16.69 14.41 11.84
C ALA A 403 17.74 15.33 11.21
N SER A 404 19.03 15.01 11.37
CA SER A 404 20.20 15.71 10.82
C SER A 404 21.36 14.73 10.61
N GLU A 405 22.53 15.20 10.18
CA GLU A 405 23.72 14.35 10.01
C GLU A 405 24.26 13.80 11.34
N ASP A 406 24.05 14.52 12.46
CA ASP A 406 24.45 14.09 13.81
C ASP A 406 23.32 13.42 14.62
N THR A 407 22.06 13.67 14.30
CA THR A 407 20.89 13.23 15.10
C THR A 407 19.90 12.46 14.25
N ASN A 408 19.63 11.19 14.60
CA ASN A 408 18.78 10.28 13.81
C ASN A 408 19.17 10.24 12.32
N SER A 409 20.48 10.18 12.05
CA SER A 409 21.05 10.33 10.71
C SER A 409 20.65 9.23 9.71
N ASP A 410 20.17 8.09 10.20
CA ASP A 410 19.56 7.04 9.39
C ASP A 410 18.17 7.46 8.86
N LEU A 411 17.36 8.15 9.67
CA LEU A 411 16.12 8.81 9.22
C LEU A 411 16.44 9.96 8.27
N PHE A 412 17.43 10.79 8.60
CA PHE A 412 17.85 11.92 7.76
C PHE A 412 18.26 11.49 6.35
N TRP A 413 19.03 10.40 6.26
CA TRP A 413 19.35 9.75 4.99
C TRP A 413 18.08 9.33 4.22
N GLY A 414 17.11 8.73 4.91
CA GLY A 414 15.83 8.30 4.34
C GLY A 414 14.94 9.44 3.84
N LEU A 415 14.93 10.58 4.56
CA LEU A 415 14.17 11.77 4.18
C LEU A 415 14.64 12.35 2.85
N ARG A 416 15.95 12.33 2.59
CA ARG A 416 16.56 12.80 1.34
C ARG A 416 16.39 11.79 0.20
N GLY A 417 15.16 11.62 -0.29
CA GLY A 417 14.85 10.83 -1.50
C GLY A 417 13.72 9.79 -1.36
N ALA A 418 13.36 9.39 -0.14
CA ALA A 418 12.26 8.44 0.12
C ALA A 418 11.32 8.88 1.25
N GLY A 419 11.42 10.16 1.66
CA GLY A 419 10.94 10.66 2.94
C GLY A 419 9.45 10.53 3.22
N HIS A 420 8.63 10.48 2.16
CA HIS A 420 7.19 10.19 2.19
C HIS A 420 6.81 8.95 3.02
N ASN A 421 7.75 8.03 3.23
CA ASN A 421 7.55 6.76 3.93
C ASN A 421 7.75 6.80 5.45
N PHE A 422 8.31 7.87 6.03
CA PHE A 422 8.83 7.82 7.41
C PHE A 422 8.15 8.75 8.42
N GLY A 423 7.45 9.80 7.99
CA GLY A 423 6.73 10.69 8.90
C GLY A 423 6.20 11.96 8.24
N ILE A 424 5.66 12.86 9.05
CA ILE A 424 5.16 14.17 8.65
C ILE A 424 6.23 15.21 9.01
N VAL A 425 6.89 15.80 8.01
CA VAL A 425 7.86 16.87 8.26
C VAL A 425 7.13 18.18 8.50
N THR A 426 7.35 18.77 9.67
CA THR A 426 6.72 20.02 10.11
C THR A 426 7.58 21.25 9.81
N GLU A 427 8.90 21.10 9.76
CA GLU A 427 9.85 22.19 9.60
C GLU A 427 11.16 21.68 8.98
N TRP A 428 11.79 22.49 8.14
CA TRP A 428 13.11 22.26 7.55
C TRP A 428 14.08 23.36 7.96
N GLN A 429 15.26 23.01 8.48
CA GLN A 429 16.43 23.89 8.41
C GLN A 429 17.11 23.67 7.06
N TYR A 430 17.23 24.73 6.27
CA TYR A 430 17.55 24.66 4.86
C TYR A 430 18.66 25.65 4.50
N ARG A 431 19.65 25.23 3.70
CA ARG A 431 20.71 26.11 3.18
C ARG A 431 20.12 27.13 2.21
N ILE A 432 20.58 28.36 2.30
CA ILE A 432 20.26 29.44 1.36
C ILE A 432 21.55 30.16 0.94
N HIS A 433 21.56 30.64 -0.30
CA HIS A 433 22.71 31.22 -0.98
C HIS A 433 22.41 32.67 -1.36
N ASP A 434 23.43 33.51 -1.55
CA ASP A 434 23.24 34.88 -2.04
C ASP A 434 22.86 34.89 -3.52
N VAL A 435 21.94 35.78 -3.92
CA VAL A 435 21.59 35.98 -5.33
C VAL A 435 22.76 36.63 -6.07
N GLN A 436 23.34 35.91 -7.03
CA GLN A 436 24.50 36.40 -7.80
C GLN A 436 24.08 37.35 -8.93
N ASN A 437 23.02 37.01 -9.67
CA ASN A 437 22.47 37.88 -10.72
C ASN A 437 21.04 38.34 -10.33
N PRO A 438 20.72 39.64 -10.41
CA PRO A 438 19.38 40.15 -10.11
C PRO A 438 18.32 39.79 -11.17
N LYS A 439 18.75 39.14 -12.27
CA LYS A 439 17.91 38.58 -13.33
C LYS A 439 18.62 37.39 -13.95
N TRP A 440 17.84 36.36 -14.24
CA TRP A 440 18.19 35.24 -15.09
C TRP A 440 17.86 35.59 -16.54
N SER A 441 18.66 35.12 -17.49
CA SER A 441 18.45 35.34 -18.93
C SER A 441 17.81 34.11 -19.59
N TYR A 442 17.03 34.34 -20.64
CA TYR A 442 16.38 33.26 -21.39
C TYR A 442 16.42 33.49 -22.90
N GLU A 443 16.41 32.37 -23.64
CA GLU A 443 16.26 32.28 -25.09
C GLU A 443 15.25 31.14 -25.36
N ILE A 444 14.02 31.49 -25.76
CA ILE A 444 12.91 30.57 -26.06
C ILE A 444 12.73 30.47 -27.58
N LEU A 445 13.00 29.30 -28.13
CA LEU A 445 12.97 29.00 -29.57
C LEU A 445 11.82 28.02 -29.87
N ILE A 446 11.08 28.27 -30.95
CA ILE A 446 10.02 27.37 -31.43
C ILE A 446 10.45 26.75 -32.76
N PHE A 447 10.45 25.42 -32.84
CA PHE A 447 10.74 24.67 -34.06
C PHE A 447 9.55 23.81 -34.50
N LEU A 448 9.46 23.56 -35.80
CA LEU A 448 8.52 22.60 -36.39
C LEU A 448 9.10 21.18 -36.36
N GLY A 449 8.24 20.19 -36.58
CA GLY A 449 8.58 18.77 -36.50
C GLY A 449 9.66 18.26 -37.46
N ASP A 450 10.02 19.03 -38.50
CA ASP A 450 11.11 18.70 -39.43
C ASP A 450 12.51 18.96 -38.84
N LYS A 451 12.60 19.68 -37.71
CA LYS A 451 13.87 20.00 -37.03
C LYS A 451 14.22 19.05 -35.89
N LEU A 452 13.32 18.14 -35.50
CA LEU A 452 13.42 17.35 -34.27
C LEU A 452 14.79 16.67 -34.10
N GLU A 453 15.24 15.93 -35.10
CA GLU A 453 16.52 15.22 -35.07
C GLU A 453 17.71 16.19 -34.93
N GLN A 454 17.67 17.35 -35.60
CA GLN A 454 18.75 18.35 -35.55
C GLN A 454 18.83 19.03 -34.18
N VAL A 455 17.68 19.38 -33.60
CA VAL A 455 17.58 19.95 -32.25
C VAL A 455 18.10 18.94 -31.23
N LEU A 456 17.65 17.68 -31.28
CA LEU A 456 18.07 16.64 -30.33
C LEU A 456 19.56 16.26 -30.45
N GLU A 457 20.10 16.15 -31.67
CA GLU A 457 21.54 15.91 -31.88
C GLU A 457 22.39 17.06 -31.36
N LEU A 458 21.95 18.30 -31.58
CA LEU A 458 22.63 19.48 -31.05
C LEU A 458 22.54 19.52 -29.51
N THR A 459 21.37 19.29 -28.91
CA THR A 459 21.20 19.22 -27.45
C THR A 459 22.09 18.14 -26.82
N ASN A 460 22.13 16.94 -27.41
CA ASN A 460 23.02 15.84 -26.99
C ASN A 460 24.52 16.17 -27.08
N ARG A 461 24.91 17.20 -27.85
CA ARG A 461 26.28 17.74 -27.87
C ARG A 461 26.45 18.86 -26.84
N MET A 462 25.49 19.79 -26.75
CA MET A 462 25.55 20.96 -25.86
C MET A 462 25.52 20.59 -24.37
N MET A 463 24.72 19.60 -23.97
CA MET A 463 24.62 19.17 -22.56
C MET A 463 25.96 18.63 -22.01
N LYS A 464 26.84 18.10 -22.87
CA LYS A 464 28.18 17.61 -22.47
C LYS A 464 29.14 18.72 -22.05
N THR A 465 28.84 19.97 -22.38
CA THR A 465 29.61 21.17 -22.03
C THR A 465 28.70 22.28 -21.47
N GLN A 466 27.53 21.89 -20.93
CA GLN A 466 26.62 22.78 -20.23
C GLN A 466 27.29 23.30 -18.95
N PRO A 467 27.20 24.61 -18.64
CA PRO A 467 27.74 25.15 -17.41
C PRO A 467 26.78 24.91 -16.22
N PRO A 468 27.22 25.05 -14.95
CA PRO A 468 26.40 24.83 -13.75
C PRO A 468 25.10 25.65 -13.72
N GLU A 469 25.14 26.88 -14.21
CA GLU A 469 24.09 27.90 -14.06
C GLU A 469 22.99 27.82 -15.14
N LEU A 470 23.04 26.81 -16.03
CA LEU A 470 22.19 26.71 -17.21
C LEU A 470 21.26 25.50 -17.18
N THR A 471 20.02 25.67 -17.66
CA THR A 471 19.04 24.59 -17.86
C THR A 471 18.52 24.61 -19.29
N HIS A 472 18.47 23.43 -19.93
CA HIS A 472 17.69 23.20 -21.16
C HIS A 472 16.29 22.71 -20.75
N TRP A 473 15.24 23.34 -21.27
CA TRP A 473 13.85 22.97 -20.98
C TRP A 473 13.05 22.81 -22.27
N MET A 474 12.40 21.66 -22.46
CA MET A 474 11.74 21.34 -23.74
C MET A 474 10.34 20.77 -23.56
N TYR A 475 9.43 21.19 -24.44
CA TYR A 475 8.15 20.53 -24.68
C TYR A 475 8.06 20.05 -26.13
N ILE A 476 7.58 18.81 -26.32
CA ILE A 476 6.89 18.41 -27.55
C ILE A 476 5.39 18.47 -27.25
N VAL A 477 4.67 19.37 -27.93
CA VAL A 477 3.29 19.75 -27.59
C VAL A 477 2.50 20.20 -28.82
N ASN A 478 1.21 19.86 -28.86
CA ASN A 478 0.31 20.33 -29.92
C ASN A 478 -0.05 21.81 -29.72
N ILE A 479 0.23 22.66 -30.71
CA ILE A 479 -0.31 24.02 -30.80
C ILE A 479 -0.91 24.19 -32.21
N PRO A 480 -2.21 23.88 -32.40
CA PRO A 480 -2.86 23.88 -33.73
C PRO A 480 -2.81 25.21 -34.46
N GLU A 481 -2.63 26.32 -33.74
CA GLU A 481 -2.46 27.68 -34.25
C GLU A 481 -1.09 27.89 -34.95
N ILE A 482 -0.11 27.02 -34.66
CA ILE A 482 1.24 27.04 -35.25
C ILE A 482 1.39 25.92 -36.29
N ASP A 483 1.05 24.68 -35.92
CA ASP A 483 0.94 23.55 -36.86
C ASP A 483 -0.37 22.77 -36.57
N PRO A 484 -1.37 22.80 -37.47
CA PRO A 484 -2.66 22.14 -37.27
C PRO A 484 -2.63 20.63 -37.48
N LYS A 485 -1.46 20.02 -37.71
CA LYS A 485 -1.29 18.60 -38.04
C LYS A 485 -0.30 17.88 -37.14
N HIS A 486 0.73 18.55 -36.63
CA HIS A 486 1.84 17.95 -35.87
C HIS A 486 2.15 18.77 -34.61
N PRO A 487 2.72 18.18 -33.55
CA PRO A 487 3.21 18.94 -32.42
C PRO A 487 4.42 19.81 -32.82
N ILE A 488 4.60 20.91 -32.09
CA ILE A 488 5.79 21.75 -32.18
C ILE A 488 6.84 21.29 -31.15
N ILE A 489 8.06 21.81 -31.30
CA ILE A 489 9.11 21.76 -30.28
C ILE A 489 9.22 23.17 -29.70
N TRP A 490 8.84 23.34 -28.44
CA TRP A 490 9.10 24.56 -27.67
C TRP A 490 10.35 24.32 -26.83
N TYR A 491 11.36 25.17 -26.96
CA TYR A 491 12.67 24.93 -26.36
C TYR A 491 13.24 26.20 -25.71
N ALA A 492 13.58 26.13 -24.43
CA ALA A 492 14.19 27.24 -23.71
C ALA A 492 15.59 26.89 -23.22
N ILE A 493 16.51 27.82 -23.44
CA ILE A 493 17.72 27.97 -22.64
C ILE A 493 17.39 28.97 -21.52
N ILE A 494 17.64 28.58 -20.27
CA ILE A 494 17.44 29.41 -19.06
C ILE A 494 18.78 29.44 -18.29
N TYR A 495 19.23 30.62 -17.86
CA TYR A 495 20.60 30.83 -17.36
C TYR A 495 20.67 31.84 -16.21
N ASP A 496 21.28 31.49 -15.06
CA ASP A 496 21.61 32.44 -13.98
C ASP A 496 22.85 33.27 -14.38
N GLY A 497 22.63 34.25 -15.27
CA GLY A 497 23.70 35.05 -15.83
C GLY A 497 23.23 36.00 -16.95
N PRO A 498 24.17 36.72 -17.58
CA PRO A 498 23.86 37.78 -18.53
C PRO A 498 23.41 37.28 -19.91
N ALA A 499 22.61 38.12 -20.59
CA ALA A 499 21.88 37.74 -21.81
C ALA A 499 22.74 37.68 -23.08
N ASP A 500 23.99 38.16 -23.04
CA ASP A 500 24.98 37.92 -24.08
C ASP A 500 25.46 36.46 -24.03
N LYS A 501 25.75 35.92 -22.84
CA LYS A 501 26.18 34.53 -22.65
C LYS A 501 25.08 33.50 -22.90
N ALA A 502 23.83 33.80 -22.50
CA ALA A 502 22.69 32.97 -22.88
C ALA A 502 22.52 32.90 -24.42
N ARG A 503 22.73 34.02 -25.12
CA ARG A 503 22.64 34.10 -26.59
C ARG A 503 23.80 33.42 -27.31
N GLU A 504 25.03 33.59 -26.83
CA GLU A 504 26.23 32.91 -27.33
C GLU A 504 26.08 31.39 -27.25
N TYR A 505 25.55 30.89 -26.12
CA TYR A 505 25.24 29.47 -25.96
C TYR A 505 24.06 29.02 -26.87
N ALA A 506 23.06 29.88 -27.10
CA ALA A 506 21.90 29.57 -27.93
C ALA A 506 22.12 29.79 -29.45
N GLU A 507 23.24 30.36 -29.89
CA GLU A 507 23.52 30.66 -31.31
C GLU A 507 23.42 29.42 -32.22
N PRO A 508 23.99 28.24 -31.88
CA PRO A 508 23.84 27.04 -32.71
C PRO A 508 22.39 26.53 -32.85
N LEU A 509 21.49 26.89 -31.92
CA LEU A 509 20.05 26.56 -32.00
C LEU A 509 19.32 27.55 -32.91
N ARG A 510 19.75 28.81 -32.94
CA ARG A 510 19.26 29.82 -33.88
C ARG A 510 19.63 29.45 -35.33
N ASP A 511 20.81 28.87 -35.54
CA ASP A 511 21.29 28.41 -36.85
C ASP A 511 20.45 27.26 -37.47
N ILE A 512 19.73 26.46 -36.66
CA ILE A 512 18.81 25.41 -37.16
C ILE A 512 17.58 26.02 -37.89
N GLY A 513 17.31 27.31 -37.69
CA GLY A 513 16.17 28.02 -38.26
C GLY A 513 14.86 27.75 -37.51
N PRO A 514 14.71 28.23 -36.25
CA PRO A 514 13.45 28.25 -35.55
C PRO A 514 12.43 29.18 -36.23
N LEU A 515 11.15 28.87 -36.06
CA LEU A 515 10.02 29.67 -36.54
C LEU A 515 9.89 31.01 -35.78
N ASN A 516 10.21 30.99 -34.49
CA ASN A 516 10.21 32.17 -33.62
C ASN A 516 11.32 32.05 -32.56
N VAL A 517 11.87 33.18 -32.14
CA VAL A 517 12.68 33.27 -30.91
C VAL A 517 12.21 34.46 -30.08
N ASP A 518 11.81 34.20 -28.84
CA ASP A 518 11.70 35.23 -27.79
C ASP A 518 12.93 35.17 -26.88
N ALA A 519 13.42 36.31 -26.42
CA ALA A 519 14.63 36.37 -25.60
C ALA A 519 14.61 37.58 -24.67
N GLY A 520 14.92 37.36 -23.40
CA GLY A 520 14.78 38.37 -22.36
C GLY A 520 15.52 38.04 -21.07
N ALA A 521 15.19 38.76 -20.00
CA ALA A 521 15.73 38.50 -18.67
C ALA A 521 14.75 38.90 -17.56
N VAL A 522 14.54 38.01 -16.61
CA VAL A 522 13.52 38.10 -15.52
C VAL A 522 14.14 37.67 -14.18
N PRO A 523 13.65 38.13 -13.02
CA PRO A 523 14.05 37.60 -11.72
C PRO A 523 13.62 36.13 -11.54
N MET A 524 14.30 35.36 -10.67
CA MET A 524 14.02 33.92 -10.48
C MET A 524 12.54 33.57 -10.20
N PRO A 525 11.77 34.33 -9.38
CA PRO A 525 10.32 34.18 -9.25
C PRO A 525 9.54 34.01 -10.57
N ASP A 526 9.89 34.78 -11.60
CA ASP A 526 9.11 34.86 -12.84
C ASP A 526 9.41 33.70 -13.81
N LEU A 527 10.48 32.93 -13.58
CA LEU A 527 10.90 31.81 -14.45
C LEU A 527 9.83 30.73 -14.59
N ALA A 528 9.07 30.46 -13.53
CA ALA A 528 7.97 29.51 -13.57
C ALA A 528 6.84 29.96 -14.51
N GLY A 529 6.68 31.27 -14.74
CA GLY A 529 5.77 31.79 -15.76
C GLY A 529 6.24 31.47 -17.18
N LEU A 530 7.54 31.65 -17.47
CA LEU A 530 8.12 31.36 -18.79
C LEU A 530 7.91 29.89 -19.20
N THR A 531 8.03 28.95 -18.26
CA THR A 531 7.87 27.51 -18.54
C THR A 531 6.47 26.97 -18.26
N MET A 532 5.45 27.83 -18.13
CA MET A 532 4.04 27.44 -17.93
C MET A 532 3.77 26.65 -16.64
N MET A 533 4.58 26.89 -15.60
CA MET A 533 4.56 26.24 -14.28
C MET A 533 4.21 27.18 -13.11
N SER A 534 3.79 28.43 -13.39
CA SER A 534 3.23 29.35 -12.40
C SER A 534 1.82 28.95 -11.94
N ASP A 535 1.35 29.49 -10.80
CA ASP A 535 0.01 29.25 -10.23
C ASP A 535 -1.13 29.50 -11.24
N GLU A 536 -0.92 30.44 -12.15
CA GLU A 536 -1.89 30.88 -13.17
C GLU A 536 -1.75 30.08 -14.49
N SER A 537 -0.70 29.27 -14.61
CA SER A 537 -0.40 28.49 -15.82
C SER A 537 -1.01 27.07 -15.78
N ILE A 538 -1.03 26.43 -16.95
CA ILE A 538 -1.56 25.07 -17.11
C ILE A 538 -0.88 24.03 -16.20
N GLY A 539 0.40 24.22 -15.85
CA GLY A 539 1.13 23.37 -14.92
C GLY A 539 0.53 23.31 -13.51
N CYS A 540 -0.19 24.35 -13.07
CA CYS A 540 -0.87 24.43 -11.78
C CYS A 540 -2.40 24.32 -11.87
N ALA A 541 -2.96 24.13 -13.06
CA ALA A 541 -4.40 24.03 -13.29
C ALA A 541 -5.02 22.82 -12.57
N LYS A 542 -6.30 22.94 -12.20
CA LYS A 542 -7.08 21.92 -11.48
C LYS A 542 -8.30 21.47 -12.27
N GLY A 543 -8.94 20.38 -11.85
CA GLY A 543 -10.08 19.80 -12.57
C GLY A 543 -9.69 19.02 -13.83
N TYR A 544 -8.40 18.70 -13.97
CA TYR A 544 -7.87 17.81 -14.98
C TYR A 544 -7.37 16.50 -14.35
N THR A 545 -7.38 15.44 -15.14
CA THR A 545 -6.49 14.31 -14.91
C THR A 545 -5.16 14.62 -15.60
N GLY A 546 -4.08 14.68 -14.81
CA GLY A 546 -2.71 14.59 -15.30
C GLY A 546 -2.10 13.26 -14.90
N LEU A 547 -1.71 12.44 -15.86
CA LEU A 547 -0.91 11.23 -15.63
C LEU A 547 0.56 11.56 -15.94
N ARG A 548 1.49 11.26 -15.03
CA ARG A 548 2.94 11.34 -15.30
C ARG A 548 3.49 9.93 -15.51
N TYR A 549 4.43 9.82 -16.45
CA TYR A 549 5.22 8.61 -16.69
C TYR A 549 6.68 9.02 -16.85
N PRO A 550 7.46 9.08 -15.75
CA PRO A 550 8.83 9.56 -15.78
C PRO A 550 9.81 8.51 -16.31
N ILE A 551 10.91 8.99 -16.89
CA ILE A 551 12.13 8.22 -17.17
C ILE A 551 13.36 9.14 -17.08
N GLY A 552 14.42 8.70 -16.40
CA GLY A 552 15.75 9.29 -16.42
C GLY A 552 16.56 8.75 -17.61
N LEU A 553 17.31 9.62 -18.28
CA LEU A 553 18.12 9.30 -19.47
C LEU A 553 19.49 9.99 -19.43
N LYS A 554 20.43 9.47 -20.23
CA LYS A 554 21.77 10.00 -20.45
C LYS A 554 21.88 10.89 -21.69
N THR A 555 21.20 10.46 -22.76
CA THR A 555 21.08 11.16 -24.04
C THR A 555 19.72 10.87 -24.65
N TYR A 556 19.21 11.75 -25.50
CA TYR A 556 18.04 11.46 -26.31
C TYR A 556 18.39 10.48 -27.44
N ASP A 557 17.74 9.32 -27.50
CA ASP A 557 17.73 8.52 -28.73
C ASP A 557 16.78 9.17 -29.75
N LEU A 558 17.34 9.61 -30.88
CA LEU A 558 16.58 10.35 -31.91
C LEU A 558 15.41 9.52 -32.48
N PRO A 559 15.61 8.26 -32.92
CA PRO A 559 14.51 7.38 -33.33
C PRO A 559 13.42 7.20 -32.27
N ALA A 560 13.75 7.11 -30.98
CA ALA A 560 12.78 6.99 -29.90
C ALA A 560 11.94 8.25 -29.71
N VAL A 561 12.58 9.42 -29.68
CA VAL A 561 11.85 10.69 -29.55
C VAL A 561 11.03 10.99 -30.80
N ARG A 562 11.47 10.56 -31.99
CA ARG A 562 10.64 10.55 -33.22
C ARG A 562 9.40 9.66 -33.06
N ARG A 563 9.53 8.42 -32.56
CA ARG A 563 8.36 7.56 -32.26
C ARG A 563 7.39 8.24 -31.28
N VAL A 564 7.90 8.93 -30.25
CA VAL A 564 7.08 9.71 -29.31
C VAL A 564 6.36 10.87 -30.00
N PHE A 565 7.05 11.66 -30.84
CA PHE A 565 6.47 12.77 -31.61
C PHE A 565 5.35 12.30 -32.55
N ASP A 566 5.57 11.18 -33.25
CA ASP A 566 4.61 10.62 -34.20
C ASP A 566 3.40 9.97 -33.47
N GLU A 567 3.62 9.36 -32.30
CA GLU A 567 2.54 8.82 -31.46
C GLU A 567 1.68 9.92 -30.81
N ILE A 568 2.28 11.06 -30.43
CA ILE A 568 1.54 12.27 -30.03
C ILE A 568 0.67 12.76 -31.19
N THR A 569 1.24 12.82 -32.39
CA THR A 569 0.53 13.21 -33.62
C THR A 569 -0.70 12.33 -33.87
N GLU A 570 -0.55 11.01 -33.82
CA GLU A 570 -1.63 10.07 -34.13
C GLU A 570 -2.67 9.98 -33.02
N THR A 571 -2.26 9.87 -31.75
CA THR A 571 -3.21 9.77 -30.63
C THR A 571 -4.04 11.05 -30.48
N SER A 572 -3.48 12.23 -30.78
CA SER A 572 -4.24 13.49 -30.75
C SER A 572 -5.31 13.59 -31.85
N ARG A 573 -5.14 12.88 -32.97
CA ARG A 573 -6.15 12.78 -34.05
C ARG A 573 -7.20 11.72 -33.73
N ARG A 574 -6.77 10.58 -33.18
CA ARG A 574 -7.60 9.42 -32.83
C ARG A 574 -8.45 9.65 -31.57
N THR A 575 -7.99 10.49 -30.65
CA THR A 575 -8.66 10.78 -29.37
C THR A 575 -8.38 12.23 -28.96
N PRO A 576 -9.13 13.21 -29.53
CA PRO A 576 -8.91 14.64 -29.30
C PRO A 576 -8.98 15.07 -27.82
N GLU A 577 -9.66 14.30 -26.97
CA GLU A 577 -9.70 14.51 -25.51
C GLU A 577 -8.31 14.43 -24.85
N LEU A 578 -7.36 13.72 -25.46
CA LEU A 578 -5.97 13.58 -25.01
C LEU A 578 -5.02 14.60 -25.69
N ALA A 579 -5.49 15.43 -26.63
CA ALA A 579 -4.64 16.31 -27.44
C ALA A 579 -3.92 17.42 -26.63
N GLY A 580 -4.39 17.71 -25.42
CA GLY A 580 -3.70 18.60 -24.46
C GLY A 580 -2.53 17.95 -23.72
N SER A 581 -2.26 16.66 -23.96
CA SER A 581 -1.07 15.97 -23.44
C SER A 581 0.20 16.54 -24.05
N PHE A 582 1.28 16.56 -23.27
CA PHE A 582 2.59 17.01 -23.71
C PHE A 582 3.70 16.09 -23.21
N PHE A 583 4.86 16.20 -23.84
CA PHE A 583 6.06 15.48 -23.47
C PHE A 583 7.11 16.49 -23.00
N LEU A 584 7.44 16.46 -21.72
CA LEU A 584 8.36 17.37 -21.07
C LEU A 584 9.73 16.70 -20.91
N LEU A 585 10.79 17.40 -21.32
CA LEU A 585 12.17 16.97 -21.25
C LEU A 585 13.00 18.06 -20.55
N GLU A 586 13.60 17.70 -19.43
CA GLU A 586 14.25 18.60 -18.47
C GLU A 586 15.76 18.29 -18.44
N GLY A 587 16.55 19.05 -19.20
CA GLY A 587 18.01 18.95 -19.30
C GLY A 587 18.71 19.93 -18.35
N TYR A 588 18.54 19.71 -17.05
CA TYR A 588 19.24 20.47 -16.01
C TYR A 588 20.75 20.22 -16.05
N SER A 589 21.54 21.19 -15.59
CA SER A 589 22.95 20.95 -15.33
C SER A 589 23.12 20.01 -14.11
N THR A 590 24.08 19.09 -14.17
CA THR A 590 24.18 17.96 -13.22
C THR A 590 25.42 17.99 -12.30
N TYR A 591 26.24 19.04 -12.36
CA TYR A 591 27.50 19.15 -11.62
C TYR A 591 27.30 19.04 -10.11
N GLY A 592 26.49 19.92 -9.50
CA GLY A 592 26.17 19.88 -8.08
C GLY A 592 25.49 18.57 -7.64
N VAL A 593 24.62 18.01 -8.49
CA VAL A 593 23.92 16.74 -8.21
C VAL A 593 24.90 15.56 -8.09
N LYS A 594 25.92 15.52 -8.97
CA LYS A 594 26.97 14.48 -9.02
C LYS A 594 28.14 14.74 -8.09
N ALA A 595 28.31 15.97 -7.59
CA ALA A 595 29.31 16.29 -6.56
C ALA A 595 28.97 15.65 -5.20
N VAL A 596 27.72 15.22 -5.00
CA VAL A 596 27.26 14.50 -3.81
C VAL A 596 27.33 12.98 -4.05
N ASP A 597 27.97 12.26 -3.13
CA ASP A 597 28.08 10.79 -3.17
C ASP A 597 26.70 10.11 -3.23
N GLU A 598 26.55 9.12 -4.12
CA GLU A 598 25.32 8.36 -4.35
C GLU A 598 24.72 7.73 -3.07
N LYS A 599 25.56 7.49 -2.05
CA LYS A 599 25.21 6.83 -0.79
C LYS A 599 24.94 7.82 0.34
N ALA A 600 25.15 9.13 0.15
CA ALA A 600 24.87 10.18 1.14
C ALA A 600 23.37 10.40 1.39
N SER A 601 22.52 10.01 0.44
CA SER A 601 21.06 10.19 0.42
C SER A 601 20.34 8.91 0.03
N ALA A 602 19.04 8.80 0.37
CA ALA A 602 18.18 7.76 -0.20
C ALA A 602 18.03 7.90 -1.72
N PHE A 603 18.02 9.14 -2.23
CA PHE A 603 17.85 9.45 -3.65
C PHE A 603 18.82 8.63 -4.54
N PRO A 604 18.32 7.78 -5.45
CA PRO A 604 19.11 7.05 -6.45
C PRO A 604 19.42 7.96 -7.66
N HIS A 605 19.91 7.38 -8.76
CA HIS A 605 19.89 8.01 -10.09
C HIS A 605 20.62 9.36 -10.29
N ARG A 606 21.51 9.77 -9.38
CA ARG A 606 22.28 11.06 -9.46
C ARG A 606 23.08 11.27 -10.74
N ASP A 607 23.33 10.21 -11.48
CA ASP A 607 24.14 10.18 -12.69
C ASP A 607 23.35 10.32 -14.00
N ASP A 608 22.01 10.44 -13.96
CA ASP A 608 21.23 10.81 -15.15
C ASP A 608 21.48 12.27 -15.56
N GLU A 609 21.40 12.53 -16.86
CA GLU A 609 21.60 13.86 -17.46
C GLU A 609 20.27 14.58 -17.77
N ILE A 610 19.23 13.79 -18.01
CA ILE A 610 17.93 14.25 -18.50
C ILE A 610 16.83 13.61 -17.66
N LEU A 611 15.94 14.43 -17.12
CA LEU A 611 14.67 13.96 -16.58
C LEU A 611 13.58 14.15 -17.64
N VAL A 612 12.84 13.09 -17.97
CA VAL A 612 11.73 13.13 -18.93
C VAL A 612 10.44 12.74 -18.22
N THR A 613 9.32 13.37 -18.58
CA THR A 613 7.98 12.87 -18.24
C THR A 613 7.01 13.02 -19.41
N SER A 614 6.41 11.91 -19.83
CA SER A 614 5.18 11.95 -20.61
C SER A 614 4.05 12.44 -19.68
N TYR A 615 3.37 13.52 -20.06
CA TYR A 615 2.29 14.12 -19.28
C TYR A 615 0.97 13.99 -20.04
N ILE A 616 0.16 13.01 -19.65
CA ILE A 616 -1.12 12.73 -20.31
C ILE A 616 -2.20 13.55 -19.63
N MET A 617 -2.73 14.56 -20.32
CA MET A 617 -3.66 15.53 -19.75
C MET A 617 -5.00 15.52 -20.46
N TYR A 618 -6.07 15.36 -19.68
CA TYR A 618 -7.45 15.34 -20.15
C TYR A 618 -8.44 15.69 -19.03
N LYS A 619 -9.70 15.96 -19.37
CA LYS A 619 -10.76 16.16 -18.36
C LYS A 619 -11.22 14.81 -17.80
N PRO A 620 -11.38 14.65 -16.46
CA PRO A 620 -11.66 13.34 -15.85
C PRO A 620 -12.84 12.60 -16.52
N ASN A 621 -12.57 11.43 -17.09
CA ASN A 621 -13.56 10.65 -17.84
C ASN A 621 -13.21 9.15 -17.86
N ALA A 622 -13.97 8.38 -17.09
CA ALA A 622 -13.84 6.92 -16.96
C ALA A 622 -13.87 6.13 -18.28
N SER A 623 -14.40 6.68 -19.38
CA SER A 623 -14.41 5.99 -20.67
C SER A 623 -13.08 6.02 -21.42
N ILE A 624 -12.16 6.93 -21.07
CA ILE A 624 -10.83 7.06 -21.71
C ILE A 624 -9.67 6.83 -20.73
N ASP A 625 -9.96 6.65 -19.44
CA ASP A 625 -8.99 6.39 -18.36
C ASP A 625 -8.03 5.22 -18.64
N ALA A 626 -8.48 4.15 -19.31
CA ALA A 626 -7.62 3.04 -19.73
C ALA A 626 -6.69 3.40 -20.90
N LEU A 627 -7.22 4.11 -21.91
CA LEU A 627 -6.47 4.54 -23.09
C LEU A 627 -5.41 5.60 -22.75
N ALA A 628 -5.71 6.49 -21.80
CA ALA A 628 -4.77 7.46 -21.28
C ALA A 628 -3.58 6.81 -20.56
N GLN A 629 -3.80 5.66 -19.89
CA GLN A 629 -2.72 4.86 -19.31
C GLN A 629 -1.85 4.20 -20.38
N GLU A 630 -2.47 3.42 -21.28
CA GLU A 630 -1.80 2.73 -22.39
C GLU A 630 -0.91 3.69 -23.20
N TYR A 631 -1.44 4.87 -23.54
CA TYR A 631 -0.71 5.91 -24.26
C TYR A 631 0.54 6.40 -23.50
N GLY A 632 0.41 6.73 -22.22
CA GLY A 632 1.54 7.22 -21.42
C GLY A 632 2.62 6.16 -21.15
N GLU A 633 2.21 4.91 -20.92
CA GLU A 633 3.14 3.78 -20.82
C GLU A 633 3.85 3.51 -22.15
N LYS A 634 3.13 3.55 -23.27
CA LYS A 634 3.70 3.38 -24.63
C LYS A 634 4.74 4.46 -24.96
N LEU A 635 4.44 5.74 -24.70
CA LEU A 635 5.39 6.83 -24.89
C LEU A 635 6.68 6.61 -24.08
N ARG A 636 6.56 6.19 -22.81
CA ARG A 636 7.73 5.87 -21.98
C ARG A 636 8.48 4.64 -22.47
N THR A 637 7.77 3.60 -22.92
CA THR A 637 8.35 2.34 -23.38
C THR A 637 9.26 2.56 -24.59
N HIS A 638 8.85 3.38 -25.56
CA HIS A 638 9.67 3.70 -26.73
C HIS A 638 11.03 4.32 -26.41
N LEU A 639 11.14 5.02 -25.26
CA LEU A 639 12.38 5.61 -24.74
C LEU A 639 13.18 4.59 -23.93
N LEU A 640 12.50 3.80 -23.09
CA LEU A 640 13.13 2.76 -22.27
C LEU A 640 13.82 1.72 -23.15
N GLU A 641 13.14 1.21 -24.18
CA GLU A 641 13.66 0.23 -25.15
C GLU A 641 14.94 0.70 -25.88
N ALA A 642 15.13 2.01 -26.01
CA ALA A 642 16.25 2.64 -26.70
C ALA A 642 17.29 3.28 -25.74
N SER A 643 17.03 3.24 -24.43
CA SER A 643 17.96 3.72 -23.40
C SER A 643 19.20 2.83 -23.27
N GLU A 644 20.22 3.32 -22.55
CA GLU A 644 21.43 2.55 -22.24
C GLU A 644 21.14 1.30 -21.37
N GLU A 645 20.05 1.31 -20.59
CA GLU A 645 19.65 0.22 -19.70
C GLU A 645 18.18 -0.22 -19.91
N PRO A 646 17.82 -0.83 -21.04
CA PRO A 646 16.42 -1.07 -21.43
C PRO A 646 15.65 -2.09 -20.56
N LYS A 647 16.30 -2.64 -19.53
CA LYS A 647 15.68 -3.50 -18.50
C LYS A 647 15.57 -2.83 -17.13
N ARG A 648 16.07 -1.59 -17.00
CA ARG A 648 16.13 -0.81 -15.76
C ARG A 648 15.44 0.52 -16.01
N LEU A 649 14.12 0.57 -15.84
CA LEU A 649 13.44 1.85 -15.74
C LEU A 649 14.04 2.64 -14.57
N ARG A 650 14.28 3.94 -14.76
CA ARG A 650 14.78 4.85 -13.74
C ARG A 650 13.76 5.98 -13.63
N ALA A 651 13.02 6.03 -12.54
CA ALA A 651 11.81 6.83 -12.38
C ALA A 651 11.95 7.75 -11.17
N TYR A 652 11.88 9.07 -11.37
CA TYR A 652 11.87 10.01 -10.27
C TYR A 652 10.59 9.83 -9.43
N VAL A 653 10.75 9.44 -8.16
CA VAL A 653 9.65 9.02 -7.28
C VAL A 653 8.52 10.04 -7.13
N ASN A 654 8.81 11.34 -7.26
CA ASN A 654 7.79 12.40 -7.18
C ASN A 654 6.90 12.51 -8.43
N TYR A 655 7.38 12.00 -9.58
CA TYR A 655 6.63 11.95 -10.83
C TYR A 655 6.07 10.54 -11.10
N ALA A 656 6.53 9.51 -10.37
CA ALA A 656 6.14 8.12 -10.60
C ALA A 656 4.63 7.91 -10.43
N HIS A 657 4.04 7.22 -11.40
CA HIS A 657 2.61 6.99 -11.50
C HIS A 657 2.07 6.08 -10.37
N GLY A 658 2.88 5.14 -9.89
CA GLY A 658 2.49 4.05 -9.00
C GLY A 658 2.44 2.67 -9.66
N VAL A 659 2.78 2.55 -10.96
CA VAL A 659 2.98 1.28 -11.67
C VAL A 659 4.46 0.86 -11.75
N GLU A 660 5.35 1.77 -11.35
CA GLU A 660 6.79 1.59 -11.31
C GLU A 660 7.23 0.60 -10.21
N SER A 661 8.29 -0.16 -10.46
CA SER A 661 8.89 -1.04 -9.44
C SER A 661 9.64 -0.23 -8.38
N LEU A 662 9.85 -0.84 -7.20
CA LEU A 662 10.64 -0.22 -6.14
C LEU A 662 12.07 0.08 -6.60
N GLU A 663 12.65 -0.84 -7.38
CA GLU A 663 13.98 -0.72 -7.97
C GLU A 663 14.06 0.50 -8.91
N SER A 664 13.01 0.73 -9.71
CA SER A 664 12.96 1.88 -10.62
C SER A 664 12.76 3.22 -9.91
N MET A 665 12.04 3.27 -8.79
CA MET A 665 11.83 4.50 -8.00
C MET A 665 12.94 4.81 -6.99
N TYR A 666 13.53 3.76 -6.39
CA TYR A 666 14.41 3.86 -5.23
C TYR A 666 15.79 3.23 -5.43
N GLY A 667 16.16 2.89 -6.67
CA GLY A 667 17.50 2.42 -7.06
C GLY A 667 17.57 0.90 -7.28
N TRP A 668 18.36 0.51 -8.28
CA TRP A 668 18.58 -0.90 -8.66
C TRP A 668 19.66 -1.58 -7.80
N GLU A 669 20.30 -0.86 -6.89
CA GLU A 669 21.29 -1.39 -5.97
C GLU A 669 20.62 -2.01 -4.73
N GLU A 670 20.79 -3.32 -4.54
CA GLU A 670 20.17 -4.10 -3.46
C GLU A 670 20.36 -3.49 -2.06
N TRP A 671 21.56 -2.96 -1.76
CA TRP A 671 21.88 -2.32 -0.49
C TRP A 671 20.97 -1.12 -0.15
N ARG A 672 20.50 -0.39 -1.18
CA ARG A 672 19.69 0.84 -1.02
C ARG A 672 18.27 0.46 -0.63
N LEU A 673 17.68 -0.51 -1.34
CA LEU A 673 16.36 -1.08 -1.01
C LEU A 673 16.37 -1.81 0.33
N GLU A 674 17.43 -2.55 0.66
CA GLU A 674 17.59 -3.14 2.00
C GLU A 674 17.59 -2.08 3.10
N LYS A 675 18.39 -1.02 2.94
CA LYS A 675 18.48 0.08 3.92
C LYS A 675 17.14 0.76 4.09
N LEU A 676 16.42 1.02 2.99
CA LEU A 676 15.06 1.58 3.00
C LEU A 676 14.04 0.67 3.70
N ARG A 677 14.07 -0.64 3.46
CA ARG A 677 13.20 -1.62 4.14
C ARG A 677 13.50 -1.69 5.65
N LYS A 678 14.77 -1.69 6.04
CA LYS A 678 15.22 -1.64 7.45
C LYS A 678 14.80 -0.33 8.14
N LEU A 679 14.90 0.81 7.45
CA LEU A 679 14.40 2.10 7.93
C LEU A 679 12.88 2.11 8.10
N LYS A 680 12.13 1.54 7.13
CA LYS A 680 10.67 1.43 7.22
C LYS A 680 10.25 0.62 8.44
N GLN A 681 10.93 -0.48 8.73
CA GLN A 681 10.69 -1.29 9.94
C GLN A 681 11.03 -0.54 11.24
N LYS A 682 12.07 0.31 11.26
CA LYS A 682 12.44 1.10 12.44
C LYS A 682 11.46 2.26 12.71
N TRP A 683 11.14 3.04 11.68
CA TRP A 683 10.45 4.33 11.82
C TRP A 683 8.93 4.26 11.55
N ASP A 684 8.46 3.26 10.78
CA ASP A 684 7.02 3.00 10.57
C ASP A 684 6.69 1.49 10.63
N PRO A 685 6.94 0.80 11.76
CA PRO A 685 6.67 -0.65 11.92
C PRO A 685 5.19 -1.04 11.76
N LYS A 686 4.26 -0.07 11.70
CA LYS A 686 2.82 -0.28 11.49
C LYS A 686 2.34 0.12 10.09
N ASN A 687 3.27 0.46 9.19
CA ASN A 687 3.04 0.90 7.81
C ASN A 687 1.88 1.92 7.68
N ARG A 688 1.89 2.95 8.53
CA ARG A 688 0.88 4.02 8.53
C ARG A 688 1.09 4.96 7.34
N MET A 689 2.35 5.28 7.02
CA MET A 689 2.80 6.11 5.89
C MET A 689 2.93 5.26 4.62
N ARG A 690 1.82 4.74 4.09
CA ARG A 690 1.80 3.78 2.96
C ARG A 690 1.10 4.26 1.68
N PHE A 691 0.60 5.49 1.67
CA PHE A 691 -0.27 6.00 0.60
C PHE A 691 0.48 6.80 -0.47
N TYR A 692 1.81 6.72 -0.49
CA TYR A 692 2.65 7.37 -1.48
C TYR A 692 3.88 6.52 -1.78
N ASN A 693 3.89 5.85 -2.94
CA ASN A 693 4.98 5.00 -3.44
C ASN A 693 5.65 4.14 -2.33
N PRO A 694 4.88 3.29 -1.63
CA PRO A 694 5.29 2.65 -0.38
C PRO A 694 6.42 1.63 -0.58
N ILE A 695 7.39 1.63 0.35
CA ILE A 695 8.55 0.71 0.35
C ILE A 695 8.18 -0.74 0.80
N ALA A 696 7.04 -0.90 1.48
CA ALA A 696 6.54 -2.14 2.09
C ALA A 696 5.01 -2.12 2.25
#